data_AF-A0A485AGV0-F1
#
_entry.id   AF-A0A485AGV0-F1
#
_cell.length_a   1.000
_cell.length_b   1.000
_cell.length_c   1.000
_cell.angle_alpha   90.00
_cell.angle_beta   90.00
_cell.angle_gamma   90.00
#
_symmetry.space_group_name_H-M   'P 1'
#
loop_
_entity.id
_entity.type
_entity.pdbx_description
1 polymer ?
#
loop_
_entity_poly.entity_id
_entity_poly.type
_entity_poly.pdbx_seq_one_letter_code
_entity_poly.pdbx_strand_id
1 'polypeptide(L)'
;MAMGHVILKRFHLDNPSDYFLNYCRHYTDMPMLVLLDDRDDGTTVPGRMVRASDLLDGLGESNNPQWKTVAFSTAGELVAPNGSIGFRWGEKGKWNLEQRAAGQETELTLSLLDLKDEVAAVGFPYFGGNENPHFRSVPQQPVLIHRLPAKRLTLASGKSRLVVSVYDLVLANYGLDRGLDDENAAGDFSEVKAYTPAWAEQITGVPRHHIEQIAWEFADTAHKTHGRSMIILGAGVNHWYHMDMNYRGMINMLVFCGCVGQSGGGWSHYVGQEKLRPQTGWLPLAFATDWSRPPRQMNSTSYFYNHSSQWRYEKLTAQELLSPLADASRYTGHLIDFNVRAERMGWLPSAPQLSVNPLTIKRQADAAGLTPADYTAQALKSGAIRFACEQPDNGKNHPRNMFIWRSNLLGSSGKGHEYMLKYLLGTDSGIQGDELGATDEVKPEEVEWQTAAIEGKLDLLVTLDFRMSSTCLFSDIVLPTATWYEKDDMNTSDMHPFIHPLSAAVDPAWEAKSDWEIYKEIANVFSTVCVGHLDAETDVVLLPLQHDSAGELSQPFDVVDWHKGECDLIPGKRPPPSRSSSAITLPPTSASLPWARCWISWATAVKASAGKRRMRSISSANSITSSPTARQKAARASTAPSTPRK
;
A
#
# COMPACT_ATOMS: atom_id res chain seq x y z
N MET A 1 12.00 19.24 -2.44
CA MET A 1 12.45 19.83 -1.15
C MET A 1 12.75 21.32 -1.27
N ALA A 2 13.75 21.78 -2.03
CA ALA A 2 14.09 23.22 -2.08
C ALA A 2 12.96 24.17 -2.52
N MET A 3 12.10 23.75 -3.45
CA MET A 3 10.90 24.53 -3.76
C MET A 3 9.97 24.67 -2.54
N GLY A 4 9.78 23.60 -1.76
CA GLY A 4 9.01 23.65 -0.51
C GLY A 4 9.62 24.57 0.54
N HIS A 5 10.96 24.65 0.63
CA HIS A 5 11.65 25.61 1.50
C HIS A 5 11.27 27.05 1.14
N VAL A 6 11.34 27.41 -0.16
CA VAL A 6 10.95 28.75 -0.64
C VAL A 6 9.48 29.05 -0.35
N ILE A 7 8.59 28.09 -0.58
CA ILE A 7 7.14 28.22 -0.34
C ILE A 7 6.86 28.51 1.14
N LEU A 8 7.40 27.68 2.03
CA LEU A 8 7.22 27.83 3.48
C LEU A 8 7.81 29.17 3.96
N LYS A 9 9.03 29.52 3.54
CA LYS A 9 9.65 30.80 3.91
C LYS A 9 8.77 31.99 3.51
N ARG A 10 8.34 32.05 2.25
CA ARG A 10 7.64 33.22 1.69
C ARG A 10 6.16 33.31 2.08
N PHE A 11 5.44 32.19 2.11
CA PHE A 11 3.98 32.16 2.24
C PHE A 11 3.47 31.59 3.56
N HIS A 12 4.34 31.02 4.40
CA HIS A 12 3.96 30.57 5.74
C HIS A 12 4.62 31.37 6.87
N LEU A 13 5.80 31.96 6.62
CA LEU A 13 6.56 32.72 7.61
C LEU A 13 6.58 34.22 7.31
N ASP A 14 7.26 34.64 6.23
CA ASP A 14 7.55 36.06 6.00
C ASP A 14 6.30 36.89 5.61
N ASN A 15 5.44 36.31 4.77
CA ASN A 15 4.16 36.90 4.37
C ASN A 15 3.07 35.82 4.39
N PRO A 16 2.57 35.46 5.59
CA PRO A 16 1.69 34.31 5.77
C PRO A 16 0.41 34.44 4.94
N SER A 17 0.12 33.42 4.16
CA SER A 17 -1.15 33.30 3.42
C SER A 17 -2.21 32.69 4.32
N ASP A 18 -3.29 33.44 4.58
CA ASP A 18 -4.45 32.92 5.34
C ASP A 18 -5.02 31.64 4.72
N TYR A 19 -5.15 31.59 3.39
CA TYR A 19 -5.64 30.39 2.70
C TYR A 19 -4.76 29.15 2.98
N PHE A 20 -3.43 29.26 2.87
CA PHE A 20 -2.51 28.14 3.10
C PHE A 20 -2.48 27.71 4.56
N LEU A 21 -2.38 28.66 5.49
CA LEU A 21 -2.36 28.35 6.92
C LEU A 21 -3.65 27.67 7.37
N ASN A 22 -4.81 28.17 6.93
CA ASN A 22 -6.10 27.55 7.24
C ASN A 22 -6.26 26.18 6.58
N TYR A 23 -5.77 26.01 5.35
CA TYR A 23 -5.75 24.71 4.71
C TYR A 23 -4.92 23.70 5.52
N CYS A 24 -3.68 24.05 5.87
CA CYS A 24 -2.79 23.22 6.66
C CYS A 24 -3.38 22.91 8.05
N ARG A 25 -4.01 23.88 8.69
CA ARG A 25 -4.66 23.71 9.99
C ARG A 25 -5.78 22.68 9.96
N HIS A 26 -6.57 22.63 8.89
CA HIS A 26 -7.78 21.81 8.83
C HIS A 26 -7.58 20.45 8.15
N TYR A 27 -6.69 20.37 7.17
CA TYR A 27 -6.60 19.22 6.25
C TYR A 27 -5.29 18.44 6.36
N THR A 28 -4.46 18.75 7.34
CA THR A 28 -3.19 18.05 7.57
C THR A 28 -3.02 17.67 9.03
N ASP A 29 -2.01 16.86 9.30
CA ASP A 29 -1.56 16.52 10.65
C ASP A 29 -0.60 17.56 11.25
N MET A 30 -0.32 18.67 10.56
CA MET A 30 0.60 19.72 11.04
C MET A 30 0.31 20.23 12.46
N PRO A 31 -0.95 20.45 12.90
CA PRO A 31 -1.24 20.86 14.28
C PRO A 31 -1.01 19.76 15.33
N MET A 32 -0.89 18.50 14.91
CA MET A 32 -0.84 17.37 15.82
C MET A 32 0.50 17.29 16.53
N LEU A 33 0.48 16.77 17.76
CA LEU A 33 1.65 16.70 18.63
C LEU A 33 2.42 15.39 18.45
N VAL A 34 3.75 15.51 18.47
CA VAL A 34 4.72 14.42 18.44
C VAL A 34 5.51 14.40 19.74
N LEU A 35 5.64 13.23 20.35
CA LEU A 35 6.51 13.02 21.51
C LEU A 35 7.97 13.09 21.07
N LEU A 36 8.81 13.76 21.85
CA LEU A 36 10.26 13.69 21.69
C LEU A 36 10.83 12.59 22.59
N ASP A 37 11.57 11.65 22.01
CA ASP A 37 12.32 10.60 22.72
C ASP A 37 13.72 11.13 23.07
N ASP A 38 14.12 10.97 24.32
CA ASP A 38 15.43 11.40 24.82
C ASP A 38 16.54 10.47 24.31
N ARG A 39 17.72 11.02 24.00
CA ARG A 39 18.94 10.28 23.68
C ARG A 39 19.98 10.44 24.79
N ASP A 40 20.90 9.48 24.88
CA ASP A 40 21.97 9.47 25.88
C ASP A 40 22.93 10.65 25.77
N ASP A 41 23.04 11.25 24.57
CA ASP A 41 23.86 12.43 24.29
C ASP A 41 23.19 13.77 24.70
N GLY A 42 22.01 13.72 25.30
CA GLY A 42 21.24 14.89 25.74
C GLY A 42 20.45 15.58 24.63
N THR A 43 20.47 15.08 23.40
CA THR A 43 19.56 15.48 22.33
C THR A 43 18.26 14.68 22.38
N THR A 44 17.31 15.04 21.53
CA THR A 44 16.04 14.31 21.39
C THR A 44 15.78 13.94 19.93
N VAL A 45 14.88 12.99 19.70
CA VAL A 45 14.41 12.63 18.34
C VAL A 45 12.89 12.59 18.28
N PRO A 46 12.29 12.86 17.10
CA PRO A 46 10.85 12.71 16.93
C PRO A 46 10.45 11.24 17.09
N GLY A 47 9.63 10.95 18.10
CA GLY A 47 9.02 9.65 18.35
C GLY A 47 7.65 9.53 17.69
N ARG A 48 6.73 8.78 18.32
CA ARG A 48 5.35 8.67 17.86
C ARG A 48 4.51 9.91 18.18
N MET A 49 3.40 10.08 17.48
CA MET A 49 2.38 11.08 17.80
C MET A 49 1.77 10.85 19.19
N VAL A 50 1.45 11.94 19.88
CA VAL A 50 0.68 11.92 21.13
C VAL A 50 -0.71 11.38 20.84
N ARG A 51 -1.18 10.47 21.68
CA ARG A 51 -2.52 9.89 21.63
C ARG A 51 -3.33 10.36 22.82
N ALA A 52 -4.66 10.40 22.70
CA ALA A 52 -5.53 10.77 23.80
C ALA A 52 -5.28 9.88 25.04
N SER A 53 -5.01 8.59 24.83
CA SER A 53 -4.65 7.64 25.91
C SER A 53 -3.36 7.96 26.67
N ASP A 54 -2.51 8.85 26.13
CA ASP A 54 -1.29 9.27 26.83
C ASP A 54 -1.58 10.30 27.93
N LEU A 55 -2.80 10.84 28.00
CA LEU A 55 -3.22 11.88 28.95
C LEU A 55 -4.12 11.29 30.04
N LEU A 56 -4.08 11.88 31.23
CA LEU A 56 -4.61 11.31 32.48
C LEU A 56 -6.08 10.82 32.38
N ASP A 57 -6.94 11.61 31.76
CA ASP A 57 -8.37 11.34 31.58
C ASP A 57 -8.74 10.89 30.16
N GLY A 58 -7.74 10.60 29.32
CA GLY A 58 -7.96 10.26 27.92
C GLY A 58 -8.58 11.39 27.09
N LEU A 59 -8.57 12.64 27.58
CA LEU A 59 -9.37 13.77 27.06
C LEU A 59 -10.87 13.45 26.99
N GLY A 60 -11.37 12.60 27.89
CA GLY A 60 -12.76 12.14 27.90
C GLY A 60 -13.12 11.11 26.83
N GLU A 61 -12.16 10.66 26.03
CA GLU A 61 -12.40 9.67 24.96
C GLU A 61 -12.31 8.23 25.50
N SER A 62 -13.45 7.55 25.59
CA SER A 62 -13.54 6.19 26.12
C SER A 62 -13.38 5.10 25.04
N ASN A 63 -13.67 5.41 23.78
CA ASN A 63 -13.53 4.50 22.65
C ASN A 63 -12.23 4.77 21.88
N ASN A 64 -11.40 3.75 21.70
CA ASN A 64 -10.12 3.80 20.96
C ASN A 64 -9.22 5.03 21.27
N PRO A 65 -9.03 5.45 22.54
CA PRO A 65 -8.23 6.64 22.86
C PRO A 65 -6.77 6.56 22.38
N GLN A 66 -6.24 5.35 22.23
CA GLN A 66 -4.90 5.09 21.69
C GLN A 66 -4.77 5.32 20.19
N TRP A 67 -5.87 5.58 19.48
CA TRP A 67 -5.94 5.83 18.04
C TRP A 67 -6.41 7.24 17.69
N LYS A 68 -6.45 8.14 18.67
CA LYS A 68 -6.90 9.53 18.53
C LYS A 68 -5.72 10.47 18.77
N THR A 69 -5.32 11.22 17.75
CA THR A 69 -4.21 12.18 17.84
C THR A 69 -4.64 13.43 18.61
N VAL A 70 -3.66 14.13 19.19
CA VAL A 70 -3.88 15.29 20.07
C VAL A 70 -3.20 16.53 19.48
N ALA A 71 -3.83 17.68 19.65
CA ALA A 71 -3.32 19.00 19.27
C ALA A 71 -3.60 20.04 20.37
N PHE A 72 -2.98 21.21 20.28
CA PHE A 72 -3.42 22.38 21.05
C PHE A 72 -4.50 23.14 20.29
N SER A 73 -5.49 23.69 21.00
CA SER A 73 -6.36 24.73 20.48
C SER A 73 -5.65 26.09 20.49
N THR A 74 -6.21 27.10 19.81
CA THR A 74 -5.75 28.50 19.89
C THR A 74 -5.92 29.11 21.29
N ALA A 75 -6.79 28.52 22.12
CA ALA A 75 -6.93 28.86 23.54
C ALA A 75 -5.82 28.23 24.42
N GLY A 76 -4.95 27.40 23.85
CA GLY A 76 -3.86 26.72 24.59
C GLY A 76 -4.29 25.45 25.30
N GLU A 77 -5.47 24.89 24.97
CA GLU A 77 -5.99 23.67 25.58
C GLU A 77 -5.61 22.43 24.76
N LEU A 78 -5.32 21.31 25.42
CA LEU A 78 -5.12 20.03 24.74
C LEU A 78 -6.47 19.45 24.32
N VAL A 79 -6.57 19.06 23.05
CA VAL A 79 -7.82 18.55 22.46
C VAL A 79 -7.55 17.34 21.57
N ALA A 80 -8.54 16.43 21.52
CA ALA A 80 -8.61 15.37 20.52
C ALA A 80 -9.62 15.79 19.44
N PRO A 81 -9.16 16.38 18.31
CA PRO A 81 -10.06 16.81 17.25
C PRO A 81 -10.73 15.61 16.57
N ASN A 82 -11.93 15.85 16.04
CA ASN A 82 -12.64 14.90 15.18
C ASN A 82 -11.76 14.41 14.02
N GLY A 83 -12.10 13.24 13.47
CA GLY A 83 -11.52 12.74 12.21
C GLY A 83 -10.36 11.77 12.34
N SER A 84 -9.66 11.71 13.47
CA SER A 84 -8.63 10.69 13.70
C SER A 84 -9.21 9.27 13.67
N ILE A 85 -8.38 8.28 13.32
CA ILE A 85 -8.85 6.93 12.94
C ILE A 85 -9.60 6.21 14.07
N GLY A 86 -9.31 6.54 15.34
CA GLY A 86 -10.03 6.01 16.50
C GLY A 86 -11.53 6.32 16.49
N PHE A 87 -11.96 7.44 15.88
CA PHE A 87 -13.39 7.82 15.75
C PHE A 87 -14.14 7.04 14.67
N ARG A 88 -13.43 6.35 13.77
CA ARG A 88 -14.02 5.62 12.64
C ARG A 88 -14.78 4.37 13.10
N TRP A 89 -14.24 3.68 14.10
CA TRP A 89 -14.68 2.37 14.57
C TRP A 89 -15.12 2.39 16.02
N GLY A 90 -16.04 1.52 16.41
CA GLY A 90 -16.56 1.46 17.79
C GLY A 90 -17.53 2.59 18.15
N GLU A 91 -17.54 3.69 17.39
CA GLU A 91 -18.46 4.81 17.53
C GLU A 91 -18.90 5.37 16.15
N LYS A 92 -19.70 6.44 16.14
CA LYS A 92 -20.23 7.11 14.93
C LYS A 92 -20.35 8.63 15.14
N GLY A 93 -20.39 9.38 14.04
CA GLY A 93 -20.69 10.81 14.04
C GLY A 93 -19.49 11.75 14.18
N LYS A 94 -18.34 11.27 14.68
CA LYS A 94 -17.12 12.08 14.90
C LYS A 94 -15.98 11.82 13.90
N TRP A 95 -16.12 10.88 12.97
CA TRP A 95 -15.14 10.65 11.90
C TRP A 95 -15.42 11.57 10.72
N ASN A 96 -15.05 12.85 10.89
CA ASN A 96 -15.18 13.93 9.91
C ASN A 96 -14.07 14.97 10.17
N LEU A 97 -13.89 15.92 9.24
CA LEU A 97 -12.90 16.99 9.35
C LEU A 97 -13.50 18.32 9.84
N GLU A 98 -14.67 18.28 10.50
CA GLU A 98 -15.19 19.47 11.16
C GLU A 98 -14.20 19.89 12.26
N GLN A 99 -13.97 21.19 12.39
CA GLN A 99 -13.07 21.76 13.40
C GLN A 99 -13.75 21.73 14.77
N ARG A 100 -13.87 20.53 15.31
CA ARG A 100 -14.51 20.26 16.60
C ARG A 100 -13.70 19.30 17.44
N ALA A 101 -13.72 19.53 18.75
CA ALA A 101 -13.27 18.59 19.78
C ALA A 101 -14.31 18.54 20.89
N ALA A 102 -14.60 17.35 21.43
CA ALA A 102 -15.63 17.15 22.46
C ALA A 102 -17.00 17.80 22.14
N GLY A 103 -17.37 17.91 20.85
CA GLY A 103 -18.62 18.52 20.38
C GLY A 103 -18.60 20.05 20.26
N GLN A 104 -17.55 20.71 20.72
CA GLN A 104 -17.37 22.16 20.64
C GLN A 104 -16.58 22.55 19.39
N GLU A 105 -16.80 23.74 18.85
CA GLU A 105 -15.95 24.28 17.79
C GLU A 105 -14.56 24.58 18.36
N THR A 106 -13.53 24.22 17.62
CA THR A 106 -12.15 24.28 18.11
C THR A 106 -11.22 24.58 16.95
N GLU A 107 -10.51 25.70 17.04
CA GLU A 107 -9.45 26.04 16.12
C GLU A 107 -8.12 25.52 16.66
N LEU A 108 -7.38 24.75 15.86
CA LEU A 108 -6.12 24.13 16.27
C LEU A 108 -4.93 25.07 16.09
N THR A 109 -3.92 24.98 16.94
CA THR A 109 -2.67 25.74 16.83
C THR A 109 -1.66 24.97 15.96
N LEU A 110 -1.10 25.63 14.95
CA LEU A 110 -0.09 25.03 14.07
C LEU A 110 1.28 24.92 14.75
N SER A 111 1.81 26.04 15.25
CA SER A 111 3.15 26.10 15.84
C SER A 111 3.11 26.30 17.35
N LEU A 112 4.04 25.67 18.07
CA LEU A 112 4.23 25.89 19.50
C LEU A 112 5.16 27.07 19.82
N LEU A 113 5.60 27.86 18.84
CA LEU A 113 6.59 28.92 19.05
C LEU A 113 6.20 29.91 20.16
N ASP A 114 4.91 30.25 20.25
CA ASP A 114 4.34 31.15 21.26
C ASP A 114 3.80 30.42 22.51
N LEU A 115 3.78 29.07 22.50
CA LEU A 115 3.30 28.22 23.59
C LEU A 115 4.41 27.42 24.29
N LYS A 116 5.64 27.51 23.78
CA LYS A 116 6.79 26.72 24.24
C LYS A 116 7.14 27.00 25.68
N ASP A 117 7.54 25.95 26.38
CA ASP A 117 8.18 26.08 27.69
C ASP A 117 9.70 26.19 27.53
N GLU A 118 10.25 25.53 26.50
CA GLU A 118 11.68 25.48 26.22
C GLU A 118 11.98 25.27 24.72
N VAL A 119 13.26 25.34 24.34
CA VAL A 119 13.74 25.07 22.99
C VAL A 119 14.53 23.77 23.01
N ALA A 120 14.00 22.73 22.38
CA ALA A 120 14.60 21.40 22.35
C ALA A 120 15.61 21.27 21.19
N ALA A 121 16.69 20.54 21.42
CA ALA A 121 17.61 20.09 20.37
C ALA A 121 17.10 18.75 19.81
N VAL A 122 16.67 18.75 18.54
CA VAL A 122 16.03 17.59 17.90
C VAL A 122 16.84 17.14 16.69
N GLY A 123 17.21 15.85 16.65
CA GLY A 123 17.97 15.26 15.55
C GLY A 123 17.11 14.84 14.35
N PHE A 124 17.57 15.16 13.15
CA PHE A 124 16.97 14.80 11.87
C PHE A 124 17.99 14.02 11.01
N PRO A 125 17.58 12.93 10.34
CA PRO A 125 18.48 12.19 9.48
C PRO A 125 18.72 12.95 8.16
N TYR A 126 19.96 12.95 7.70
CA TYR A 126 20.36 13.57 6.44
C TYR A 126 21.17 12.60 5.58
N PHE A 127 20.61 12.28 4.41
CA PHE A 127 21.21 11.33 3.46
C PHE A 127 21.82 12.02 2.22
N GLY A 128 21.62 13.34 2.07
CA GLY A 128 22.11 14.09 0.91
C GLY A 128 23.64 14.20 0.85
N GLY A 129 24.33 13.82 1.93
CA GLY A 129 25.79 13.74 2.00
C GLY A 129 26.36 12.38 1.61
N ASN A 130 25.53 11.35 1.43
CA ASN A 130 26.00 10.02 1.06
C ASN A 130 26.60 10.07 -0.35
N GLU A 131 27.88 9.73 -0.45
CA GLU A 131 28.58 9.71 -1.72
C GLU A 131 28.07 8.59 -2.63
N ASN A 132 27.98 8.89 -3.92
CA ASN A 132 27.63 7.92 -4.94
C ASN A 132 28.50 8.18 -6.18
N PRO A 133 28.99 7.14 -6.87
CA PRO A 133 29.85 7.32 -8.05
C PRO A 133 29.19 8.06 -9.22
N HIS A 134 27.86 8.17 -9.24
CA HIS A 134 27.10 8.68 -10.38
C HIS A 134 26.20 9.87 -10.04
N PHE A 135 26.07 10.24 -8.77
CA PHE A 135 25.25 11.36 -8.33
C PHE A 135 26.06 12.29 -7.43
N ARG A 136 25.80 13.59 -7.56
CA ARG A 136 26.41 14.60 -6.68
C ARG A 136 25.81 14.48 -5.28
N SER A 137 26.66 14.66 -4.28
CA SER A 137 26.28 14.77 -2.87
C SER A 137 26.64 16.16 -2.34
N VAL A 138 26.01 16.57 -1.24
CA VAL A 138 26.37 17.78 -0.50
C VAL A 138 26.71 17.36 0.93
N PRO A 139 28.01 17.33 1.29
CA PRO A 139 28.45 16.89 2.61
C PRO A 139 27.86 17.75 3.73
N GLN A 140 27.21 17.09 4.69
CA GLN A 140 26.81 17.64 5.99
C GLN A 140 26.88 16.51 7.03
N GLN A 141 26.54 16.79 8.29
CA GLN A 141 26.45 15.74 9.30
C GLN A 141 25.29 14.78 8.96
N PRO A 142 25.45 13.45 9.14
CA PRO A 142 24.37 12.48 8.93
C PRO A 142 23.15 12.70 9.83
N VAL A 143 23.36 13.38 10.96
CA VAL A 143 22.33 13.85 11.87
C VAL A 143 22.44 15.36 11.99
N LEU A 144 21.38 16.07 11.59
CA LEU A 144 21.27 17.53 11.73
C LEU A 144 20.47 17.82 13.00
N ILE A 145 21.06 18.60 13.91
CA ILE A 145 20.41 19.01 15.15
C ILE A 145 19.73 20.36 14.93
N HIS A 146 18.40 20.37 14.98
CA HIS A 146 17.60 21.58 14.87
C HIS A 146 17.06 22.04 16.23
N ARG A 147 16.74 23.34 16.32
CA ARG A 147 16.15 23.97 17.52
C ARG A 147 14.65 24.10 17.36
N LEU A 148 13.87 23.40 18.17
CA LEU A 148 12.41 23.40 18.07
C LEU A 148 11.71 23.96 19.31
N PRO A 149 10.60 24.70 19.13
CA PRO A 149 9.77 25.14 20.25
C PRO A 149 9.03 23.93 20.84
N ALA A 150 9.36 23.57 22.08
CA ALA A 150 8.82 22.38 22.73
C ALA A 150 7.98 22.74 23.95
N LYS A 151 6.98 21.90 24.23
CA LYS A 151 6.14 21.99 25.42
C LYS A 151 6.27 20.73 26.26
N ARG A 152 6.23 20.88 27.58
CA ARG A 152 6.35 19.77 28.52
C ARG A 152 4.97 19.25 28.91
N LEU A 153 4.70 17.98 28.64
CA LEU A 153 3.47 17.30 29.04
C LEU A 153 3.74 16.25 30.12
N THR A 154 2.84 16.16 31.09
CA THR A 154 2.78 15.05 32.04
C THR A 154 1.83 13.99 31.48
N LEU A 155 2.36 12.80 31.21
CA LEU A 155 1.60 11.68 30.67
C LEU A 155 0.81 10.97 31.78
N ALA A 156 -0.19 10.17 31.41
CA ALA A 156 -0.97 9.32 32.31
C ALA A 156 -0.09 8.34 33.13
N SER A 157 1.09 7.99 32.60
CA SER A 157 2.09 7.18 33.31
C SER A 157 2.81 7.93 34.43
N GLY A 158 2.58 9.23 34.59
CA GLY A 158 3.32 10.13 35.50
C GLY A 158 4.64 10.65 34.92
N LYS A 159 5.10 10.13 33.78
CA LYS A 159 6.33 10.61 33.11
C LYS A 159 6.09 11.99 32.49
N SER A 160 7.08 12.87 32.61
CA SER A 160 7.11 14.14 31.89
C SER A 160 7.89 13.97 30.59
N ARG A 161 7.34 14.42 29.46
CA ARG A 161 7.96 14.31 28.12
C ARG A 161 7.76 15.60 27.35
N LEU A 162 8.72 15.92 26.48
CA LEU A 162 8.59 17.05 25.56
C LEU A 162 7.75 16.66 24.34
N VAL A 163 7.00 17.63 23.84
CA VAL A 163 6.23 17.53 22.60
C VAL A 163 6.50 18.72 21.70
N VAL A 164 6.40 18.47 20.40
CA VAL A 164 6.44 19.46 19.32
C VAL A 164 5.25 19.24 18.38
N SER A 165 4.86 20.26 17.63
CA SER A 165 3.89 20.07 16.54
C SER A 165 4.57 19.46 15.31
N VAL A 166 3.82 18.74 14.48
CA VAL A 166 4.31 18.31 13.15
C VAL A 166 4.68 19.52 12.29
N TYR A 167 3.99 20.65 12.42
CA TYR A 167 4.32 21.89 11.71
C TYR A 167 5.74 22.37 12.04
N ASP A 168 6.10 22.40 13.32
CA ASP A 168 7.43 22.80 13.78
C ASP A 168 8.51 21.82 13.30
N LEU A 169 8.22 20.51 13.30
CA LEU A 169 9.07 19.48 12.72
C LEU A 169 9.29 19.68 11.22
N VAL A 170 8.24 20.02 10.47
CA VAL A 170 8.34 20.29 9.03
C VAL A 170 9.21 21.51 8.78
N LEU A 171 8.97 22.64 9.46
CA LEU A 171 9.77 23.85 9.26
C LEU A 171 11.25 23.63 9.60
N ALA A 172 11.54 22.91 10.68
CA ALA A 172 12.90 22.53 11.07
C ALA A 172 13.54 21.60 10.03
N ASN A 173 12.84 20.54 9.59
CA ASN A 173 13.35 19.61 8.58
C ASN A 173 13.65 20.30 7.24
N TYR A 174 12.92 21.36 6.88
CA TYR A 174 13.21 22.18 5.69
C TYR A 174 14.30 23.24 5.94
N GLY A 175 14.89 23.31 7.14
CA GLY A 175 15.99 24.21 7.48
C GLY A 175 15.59 25.68 7.50
N LEU A 176 14.42 26.03 8.03
CA LEU A 176 13.95 27.42 8.09
C LEU A 176 14.32 28.10 9.40
N ASP A 177 14.96 29.26 9.33
CA ASP A 177 15.24 30.06 10.52
C ASP A 177 13.97 30.73 11.05
N ARG A 178 13.83 30.67 12.37
CA ARG A 178 12.66 31.11 13.14
C ARG A 178 13.04 31.90 14.39
N GLY A 179 14.30 32.36 14.47
CA GLY A 179 14.81 33.12 15.62
C GLY A 179 15.03 32.24 16.86
N LEU A 180 15.45 30.99 16.67
CA LEU A 180 15.74 30.02 17.73
C LEU A 180 17.24 29.68 17.85
N ASP A 181 18.10 30.49 17.21
CA ASP A 181 19.55 30.28 17.13
C ASP A 181 19.91 28.87 16.63
N ASP A 182 19.32 28.48 15.50
CA ASP A 182 19.53 27.19 14.84
C ASP A 182 20.62 27.28 13.78
N GLU A 183 21.80 26.72 14.07
CA GLU A 183 22.94 26.72 13.15
C GLU A 183 22.71 25.91 11.87
N ASN A 184 21.75 24.98 11.86
CA ASN A 184 21.43 24.16 10.68
C ASN A 184 20.29 24.75 9.85
N ALA A 185 19.62 25.80 10.34
CA ALA A 185 18.66 26.57 9.57
C ALA A 185 19.37 27.58 8.64
N ALA A 186 18.72 27.92 7.54
CA ALA A 186 19.16 28.96 6.61
C ALA A 186 18.40 30.26 6.87
N GLY A 187 19.15 31.36 6.96
CA GLY A 187 18.60 32.71 6.91
C GLY A 187 18.36 33.19 5.47
N ASP A 188 19.17 32.71 4.53
CA ASP A 188 19.14 33.08 3.11
C ASP A 188 19.19 31.86 2.16
N PHE A 189 18.55 31.98 0.99
CA PHE A 189 18.48 30.91 -0.02
C PHE A 189 19.83 30.55 -0.65
N SER A 190 20.83 31.44 -0.56
CA SER A 190 22.19 31.23 -1.05
C SER A 190 23.05 30.38 -0.11
N GLU A 191 22.63 30.17 1.14
CA GLU A 191 23.33 29.33 2.10
C GLU A 191 23.19 27.85 1.73
N VAL A 192 24.29 27.10 1.82
CA VAL A 192 24.30 25.65 1.56
C VAL A 192 23.91 24.90 2.84
N LYS A 193 22.63 25.01 3.21
CA LYS A 193 21.98 24.23 4.28
C LYS A 193 21.05 23.20 3.68
N ALA A 194 20.71 22.15 4.45
CA ALA A 194 19.87 21.07 3.95
C ALA A 194 18.59 21.64 3.31
N TYR A 195 18.38 21.27 2.04
CA TYR A 195 17.19 21.62 1.26
C TYR A 195 16.99 23.09 0.88
N THR A 196 18.00 23.96 0.95
CA THR A 196 17.92 25.30 0.34
C THR A 196 18.01 25.24 -1.19
N PRO A 197 17.66 26.32 -1.92
CA PRO A 197 17.94 26.44 -3.35
C PRO A 197 19.42 26.25 -3.71
N ALA A 198 20.36 26.81 -2.94
CA ALA A 198 21.80 26.61 -3.15
C ALA A 198 22.24 25.15 -2.94
N TRP A 199 21.68 24.47 -1.94
CA TRP A 199 21.90 23.02 -1.76
C TRP A 199 21.37 22.21 -2.96
N ALA A 200 20.16 22.53 -3.43
CA ALA A 200 19.54 21.77 -4.53
C ALA A 200 20.24 22.00 -5.86
N GLU A 201 20.83 23.18 -6.09
CA GLU A 201 21.66 23.44 -7.27
C GLU A 201 22.88 22.49 -7.32
N GLN A 202 23.51 22.22 -6.17
CA GLN A 202 24.63 21.28 -6.10
C GLN A 202 24.20 19.83 -6.36
N ILE A 203 23.08 19.38 -5.78
CA ILE A 203 22.56 18.03 -5.98
C ILE A 203 22.04 17.82 -7.41
N THR A 204 21.18 18.72 -7.88
CA THR A 204 20.37 18.53 -9.10
C THR A 204 20.97 19.20 -10.33
N GLY A 205 21.79 20.24 -10.15
CA GLY A 205 22.35 21.05 -11.25
C GLY A 205 21.36 22.04 -11.84
N VAL A 206 20.14 22.10 -11.32
CA VAL A 206 19.17 23.14 -11.68
C VAL A 206 19.61 24.45 -11.02
N PRO A 207 19.80 25.54 -11.79
CA PRO A 207 20.17 26.83 -11.22
C PRO A 207 19.19 27.29 -10.14
N ARG A 208 19.71 27.74 -8.99
CA ARG A 208 18.92 28.11 -7.80
C ARG A 208 17.85 29.16 -8.08
N HIS A 209 18.15 30.14 -8.94
CA HIS A 209 17.21 31.19 -9.31
C HIS A 209 15.96 30.64 -10.02
N HIS A 210 16.07 29.56 -10.79
CA HIS A 210 14.90 28.88 -11.37
C HIS A 210 14.10 28.15 -10.30
N ILE A 211 14.76 27.51 -9.34
CA ILE A 211 14.08 26.85 -8.21
C ILE A 211 13.27 27.88 -7.43
N GLU A 212 13.88 29.02 -7.10
CA GLU A 212 13.25 30.12 -6.38
C GLU A 212 12.08 30.72 -7.16
N GLN A 213 12.29 31.07 -8.43
CA GLN A 213 11.27 31.68 -9.28
C GLN A 213 10.05 30.76 -9.43
N ILE A 214 10.25 29.50 -9.83
CA ILE A 214 9.14 28.58 -10.08
C ILE A 214 8.43 28.21 -8.77
N ALA A 215 9.15 28.08 -7.66
CA ALA A 215 8.50 27.85 -6.36
C ALA A 215 7.60 29.02 -5.96
N TRP A 216 8.07 30.26 -6.16
CA TRP A 216 7.27 31.45 -5.91
C TRP A 216 6.07 31.55 -6.85
N GLU A 217 6.26 31.43 -8.17
CA GLU A 217 5.16 31.51 -9.15
C GLU A 217 4.09 30.43 -8.93
N PHE A 218 4.53 29.22 -8.58
CA PHE A 218 3.64 28.10 -8.28
C PHE A 218 2.75 28.39 -7.05
N ALA A 219 3.37 28.87 -5.96
CA ALA A 219 2.65 29.22 -4.74
C ALA A 219 1.81 30.49 -4.90
N ASP A 220 2.31 31.52 -5.56
CA ASP A 220 1.57 32.76 -5.84
C ASP A 220 0.30 32.47 -6.66
N THR A 221 0.40 31.60 -7.66
CA THR A 221 -0.76 31.13 -8.43
C THR A 221 -1.77 30.41 -7.54
N ALA A 222 -1.32 29.48 -6.69
CA ALA A 222 -2.19 28.76 -5.78
C ALA A 222 -2.84 29.70 -4.75
N HIS A 223 -2.10 30.67 -4.22
CA HIS A 223 -2.61 31.67 -3.29
C HIS A 223 -3.73 32.50 -3.94
N LYS A 224 -3.47 33.06 -5.12
CA LYS A 224 -4.44 33.88 -5.86
C LYS A 224 -5.70 33.12 -6.27
N THR A 225 -5.55 31.83 -6.56
CA THR A 225 -6.64 31.02 -7.12
C THR A 225 -7.27 30.05 -6.14
N HIS A 226 -6.83 30.06 -4.88
CA HIS A 226 -7.25 29.11 -3.86
C HIS A 226 -7.01 27.66 -4.29
N GLY A 227 -5.74 27.36 -4.58
CA GLY A 227 -5.22 26.00 -4.75
C GLY A 227 -5.16 25.49 -6.19
N ARG A 228 -5.33 26.32 -7.23
CA ARG A 228 -5.29 25.84 -8.63
C ARG A 228 -3.87 25.78 -9.21
N SER A 229 -2.96 25.14 -8.48
CA SER A 229 -1.66 24.70 -8.98
C SER A 229 -1.61 23.17 -8.92
N MET A 230 -1.11 22.55 -9.98
CA MET A 230 -1.17 21.10 -10.16
C MET A 230 0.21 20.56 -10.56
N ILE A 231 0.53 19.35 -10.07
CA ILE A 231 1.69 18.60 -10.53
C ILE A 231 1.18 17.32 -11.19
N ILE A 232 1.50 17.16 -12.48
CA ILE A 232 1.29 15.94 -13.24
C ILE A 232 2.58 15.12 -13.19
N LEU A 233 2.50 13.88 -12.73
CA LEU A 233 3.67 13.02 -12.55
C LEU A 233 3.39 11.57 -12.99
N GLY A 234 4.46 10.82 -13.26
CA GLY A 234 4.37 9.42 -13.67
C GLY A 234 5.62 8.61 -13.34
N ALA A 235 5.86 7.55 -14.10
CA ALA A 235 6.91 6.56 -13.84
C ALA A 235 8.34 7.14 -13.71
N GLY A 236 8.64 8.27 -14.37
CA GLY A 236 9.97 8.91 -14.32
C GLY A 236 10.44 9.28 -12.91
N VAL A 237 9.51 9.47 -11.97
CA VAL A 237 9.80 9.69 -10.55
C VAL A 237 9.32 8.55 -9.64
N ASN A 238 8.33 7.78 -10.09
CA ASN A 238 7.74 6.66 -9.33
C ASN A 238 8.51 5.35 -9.40
N HIS A 239 9.34 5.14 -10.43
CA HIS A 239 10.08 3.87 -10.62
C HIS A 239 11.48 3.88 -10.00
N TRP A 240 11.77 4.85 -9.15
CA TRP A 240 13.00 4.88 -8.34
C TRP A 240 12.81 4.09 -7.04
N TYR A 241 13.90 3.59 -6.46
CA TYR A 241 13.85 2.93 -5.16
C TYR A 241 13.26 3.86 -4.07
N HIS A 242 13.71 5.11 -4.05
CA HIS A 242 13.19 6.17 -3.16
C HIS A 242 12.04 6.98 -3.81
N MET A 243 11.10 6.30 -4.49
CA MET A 243 9.96 6.97 -5.14
C MET A 243 9.06 7.73 -4.17
N ASP A 244 9.00 7.26 -2.92
CA ASP A 244 8.26 7.88 -1.83
C ASP A 244 8.82 9.26 -1.48
N MET A 245 10.14 9.47 -1.52
CA MET A 245 10.77 10.77 -1.29
C MET A 245 10.47 11.75 -2.43
N ASN A 246 10.52 11.28 -3.68
CA ASN A 246 10.11 12.08 -4.84
C ASN A 246 8.66 12.53 -4.70
N TYR A 247 7.77 11.59 -4.36
CA TYR A 247 6.33 11.85 -4.20
C TYR A 247 6.05 12.79 -3.05
N ARG A 248 6.57 12.51 -1.85
CA ARG A 248 6.36 13.33 -0.65
C ARG A 248 6.90 14.75 -0.84
N GLY A 249 8.00 14.93 -1.59
CA GLY A 249 8.49 16.24 -1.96
C GLY A 249 7.48 17.06 -2.77
N MET A 250 6.84 16.45 -3.77
CA MET A 250 5.81 17.09 -4.61
C MET A 250 4.48 17.26 -3.87
N ILE A 251 4.07 16.25 -3.11
CA ILE A 251 2.85 16.28 -2.28
C ILE A 251 2.95 17.41 -1.26
N ASN A 252 4.09 17.57 -0.59
CA ASN A 252 4.31 18.65 0.37
C ASN A 252 4.14 20.03 -0.29
N MET A 253 4.70 20.26 -1.48
CA MET A 253 4.48 21.52 -2.20
C MET A 253 3.00 21.81 -2.43
N LEU A 254 2.24 20.80 -2.87
CA LEU A 254 0.81 20.93 -3.12
C LEU A 254 0.03 21.16 -1.83
N VAL A 255 0.40 20.49 -0.74
CA VAL A 255 -0.25 20.63 0.58
C VAL A 255 0.04 22.00 1.18
N PHE A 256 1.29 22.48 1.13
CA PHE A 256 1.66 23.82 1.61
C PHE A 256 0.88 24.91 0.85
N CYS A 257 0.62 24.69 -0.44
CA CYS A 257 -0.16 25.60 -1.28
C CYS A 257 -1.67 25.32 -1.29
N GLY A 258 -2.19 24.44 -0.44
CA GLY A 258 -3.63 24.11 -0.36
C GLY A 258 -4.26 23.52 -1.62
N CYS A 259 -3.48 22.89 -2.50
CA CYS A 259 -3.92 22.50 -3.84
C CYS A 259 -4.72 21.19 -3.87
N VAL A 260 -4.49 20.28 -2.92
CA VAL A 260 -5.12 18.95 -2.94
C VAL A 260 -6.60 19.08 -2.58
N GLY A 261 -7.47 18.53 -3.42
CA GLY A 261 -8.92 18.60 -3.26
C GLY A 261 -9.59 19.77 -3.99
N GLN A 262 -8.83 20.65 -4.64
CA GLN A 262 -9.35 21.77 -5.42
C GLN A 262 -9.40 21.45 -6.92
N SER A 263 -10.47 21.87 -7.59
CA SER A 263 -10.56 21.71 -9.05
C SER A 263 -9.51 22.58 -9.75
N GLY A 264 -8.74 21.97 -10.65
CA GLY A 264 -7.60 22.62 -11.31
C GLY A 264 -6.30 22.59 -10.49
N GLY A 265 -6.29 21.94 -9.32
CA GLY A 265 -5.13 21.78 -8.47
C GLY A 265 -4.87 20.34 -8.04
N GLY A 266 -3.72 20.11 -7.41
CA GLY A 266 -3.45 18.89 -6.66
C GLY A 266 -2.48 17.92 -7.32
N TRP A 267 -2.44 16.72 -6.74
CA TRP A 267 -1.53 15.64 -7.12
C TRP A 267 -2.17 14.79 -8.21
N SER A 268 -1.63 14.85 -9.42
CA SER A 268 -2.17 14.18 -10.61
C SER A 268 -1.21 13.11 -11.11
N HIS A 269 -1.27 11.96 -10.44
CA HIS A 269 -0.46 10.79 -10.78
C HIS A 269 -1.09 9.95 -11.89
N TYR A 270 -0.30 9.67 -12.92
CA TYR A 270 -0.69 8.79 -14.02
C TYR A 270 0.39 7.75 -14.32
N VAL A 271 0.00 6.48 -14.29
CA VAL A 271 0.85 5.31 -14.60
C VAL A 271 0.09 4.34 -15.52
N GLY A 272 -0.25 3.15 -15.03
CA GLY A 272 -1.19 2.24 -15.69
C GLY A 272 -2.65 2.61 -15.40
N GLN A 273 -3.54 1.87 -16.03
CA GLN A 273 -4.99 2.07 -15.94
C GLN A 273 -5.55 1.35 -14.70
N GLU A 274 -5.40 1.96 -13.52
CA GLU A 274 -5.75 1.32 -12.24
C GLU A 274 -7.23 1.51 -11.85
N LYS A 275 -7.84 2.64 -12.22
CA LYS A 275 -9.18 3.01 -11.73
C LYS A 275 -10.30 2.31 -12.46
N LEU A 276 -10.60 1.09 -12.01
CA LEU A 276 -11.84 0.38 -12.31
C LEU A 276 -13.02 1.05 -11.59
N ARG A 277 -13.74 1.91 -12.30
CA ARG A 277 -14.78 2.78 -11.69
C ARG A 277 -15.88 2.00 -10.96
N PRO A 278 -16.54 0.98 -11.55
CA PRO A 278 -17.59 0.20 -10.88
C PRO A 278 -17.03 -0.88 -9.93
N GLN A 279 -16.01 -0.55 -9.13
CA GLN A 279 -15.23 -1.50 -8.32
C GLN A 279 -16.08 -2.47 -7.50
N THR A 280 -17.09 -2.00 -6.76
CA THR A 280 -17.90 -2.89 -5.90
C THR A 280 -18.86 -3.78 -6.66
N GLY A 281 -19.13 -3.44 -7.93
CA GLY A 281 -19.84 -4.32 -8.83
C GLY A 281 -18.95 -5.44 -9.34
N TRP A 282 -17.67 -5.12 -9.59
CA TRP A 282 -16.69 -6.03 -10.17
C TRP A 282 -16.03 -6.97 -9.14
N LEU A 283 -15.69 -6.48 -7.94
CA LEU A 283 -14.98 -7.26 -6.92
C LEU A 283 -15.64 -8.62 -6.60
N PRO A 284 -16.98 -8.72 -6.43
CA PRO A 284 -17.62 -10.00 -6.18
C PRO A 284 -17.51 -10.98 -7.32
N LEU A 285 -17.66 -10.49 -8.56
CA LEU A 285 -17.50 -11.32 -9.76
C LEU A 285 -16.08 -11.84 -9.90
N ALA A 286 -15.08 -10.96 -9.79
CA ALA A 286 -13.69 -11.30 -10.05
C ALA A 286 -13.09 -12.26 -9.01
N PHE A 287 -13.53 -12.15 -7.77
CA PHE A 287 -12.97 -12.91 -6.64
C PHE A 287 -13.97 -13.89 -6.02
N ALA A 288 -15.06 -14.19 -6.72
CA ALA A 288 -16.14 -15.08 -6.29
C ALA A 288 -16.69 -14.77 -4.87
N THR A 289 -16.66 -13.50 -4.44
CA THR A 289 -17.10 -13.12 -3.08
C THR A 289 -18.61 -13.06 -2.91
N ASP A 290 -19.34 -13.32 -3.98
CA ASP A 290 -20.76 -13.68 -3.97
C ASP A 290 -21.01 -15.15 -3.54
N TRP A 291 -19.98 -16.01 -3.60
CA TRP A 291 -20.03 -17.42 -3.18
C TRP A 291 -19.24 -17.70 -1.89
N SER A 292 -17.98 -17.26 -1.83
CA SER A 292 -17.07 -17.56 -0.70
C SER A 292 -16.22 -16.36 -0.31
N ARG A 293 -15.94 -16.19 0.99
CA ARG A 293 -15.17 -15.06 1.52
C ARG A 293 -14.24 -15.53 2.65
N PRO A 294 -12.98 -15.07 2.70
CA PRO A 294 -12.28 -14.19 1.74
C PRO A 294 -11.59 -14.94 0.57
N PRO A 295 -11.17 -14.25 -0.52
CA PRO A 295 -10.26 -14.82 -1.53
C PRO A 295 -8.80 -14.83 -1.05
N ARG A 296 -7.88 -15.44 -1.82
CA ARG A 296 -6.43 -15.40 -1.60
C ARG A 296 -5.75 -14.34 -2.48
N GLN A 297 -5.73 -13.09 -2.01
CA GLN A 297 -4.93 -12.03 -2.66
C GLN A 297 -3.46 -12.12 -2.23
N MET A 298 -2.55 -11.73 -3.13
CA MET A 298 -1.10 -11.73 -2.89
C MET A 298 -0.44 -10.51 -3.53
N ASN A 299 0.53 -9.89 -2.85
CA ASN A 299 1.35 -8.82 -3.43
C ASN A 299 2.52 -9.40 -4.24
N SER A 300 2.51 -9.19 -5.56
CA SER A 300 3.39 -9.93 -6.47
C SER A 300 4.88 -9.64 -6.33
N THR A 301 5.28 -8.47 -5.82
CA THR A 301 6.71 -8.15 -5.61
C THR A 301 7.36 -9.15 -4.65
N SER A 302 6.78 -9.34 -3.46
CA SER A 302 7.29 -10.33 -2.49
C SER A 302 7.18 -11.76 -3.01
N TYR A 303 6.08 -12.06 -3.71
CA TYR A 303 5.87 -13.38 -4.31
C TYR A 303 6.99 -13.75 -5.29
N PHE A 304 7.32 -12.87 -6.25
CA PHE A 304 8.37 -13.14 -7.22
C PHE A 304 9.76 -13.00 -6.62
N TYR A 305 9.99 -12.05 -5.72
CA TYR A 305 11.25 -11.93 -5.00
C TYR A 305 11.62 -13.24 -4.30
N ASN A 306 10.64 -13.89 -3.65
CA ASN A 306 10.77 -15.21 -3.04
C ASN A 306 10.89 -16.34 -4.08
N HIS A 307 9.87 -16.54 -4.92
CA HIS A 307 9.76 -17.76 -5.73
C HIS A 307 10.66 -17.80 -6.96
N SER A 308 11.02 -16.64 -7.53
CA SER A 308 12.11 -16.57 -8.52
C SER A 308 13.49 -16.45 -7.88
N SER A 309 13.58 -16.63 -6.55
CA SER A 309 14.82 -16.69 -5.79
C SER A 309 15.76 -15.48 -5.97
N GLN A 310 15.23 -14.31 -6.34
CA GLN A 310 16.01 -13.08 -6.49
C GLN A 310 16.67 -12.65 -5.18
N TRP A 311 16.03 -12.97 -4.05
CA TRP A 311 16.57 -12.74 -2.71
C TRP A 311 17.93 -13.42 -2.48
N ARG A 312 18.25 -14.50 -3.21
CA ARG A 312 19.56 -15.18 -3.11
C ARG A 312 20.71 -14.38 -3.72
N TYR A 313 20.43 -13.24 -4.33
CA TYR A 313 21.39 -12.38 -5.02
C TYR A 313 21.33 -10.94 -4.52
N GLU A 314 20.67 -10.71 -3.38
CA GLU A 314 20.49 -9.38 -2.84
C GLU A 314 21.84 -8.76 -2.48
N LYS A 315 21.99 -7.49 -2.80
CA LYS A 315 23.20 -6.72 -2.46
C LYS A 315 22.91 -5.57 -1.52
N LEU A 316 21.64 -5.18 -1.41
CA LEU A 316 21.21 -4.11 -0.54
C LEU A 316 20.88 -4.66 0.85
N THR A 317 21.57 -4.16 1.87
CA THR A 317 21.25 -4.52 3.25
C THR A 317 20.23 -3.57 3.86
N ALA A 318 19.47 -4.04 4.85
CA ALA A 318 18.55 -3.17 5.58
C ALA A 318 19.31 -2.05 6.31
N GLN A 319 20.53 -2.34 6.78
CA GLN A 319 21.37 -1.46 7.58
C GLN A 319 21.79 -0.21 6.80
N GLU A 320 22.06 -0.34 5.51
CA GLU A 320 22.37 0.79 4.61
C GLU A 320 21.19 1.77 4.44
N LEU A 321 19.97 1.33 4.75
CA LEU A 321 18.74 2.13 4.61
C LEU A 321 18.27 2.74 5.92
N LEU A 322 18.81 2.30 7.06
CA LEU A 322 18.35 2.76 8.36
C LEU A 322 18.68 4.24 8.58
N SER A 323 17.81 4.90 9.32
CA SER A 323 18.13 6.21 9.87
C SER A 323 19.37 6.10 10.78
N PRO A 324 20.34 7.03 10.70
CA PRO A 324 21.47 7.08 11.65
C PRO A 324 21.03 7.30 13.10
N LEU A 325 19.75 7.65 13.32
CA LEU A 325 19.15 7.79 14.64
C LEU A 325 18.54 6.48 15.18
N ALA A 326 18.38 5.45 14.33
CA ALA A 326 17.78 4.18 14.71
C ALA A 326 18.77 3.28 15.46
N ASP A 327 18.25 2.43 16.34
CA ASP A 327 19.01 1.34 16.92
C ASP A 327 19.12 0.19 15.91
N ALA A 328 20.27 0.11 15.23
CA ALA A 328 20.54 -0.88 14.19
C ALA A 328 20.45 -2.33 14.70
N SER A 329 20.66 -2.57 16.00
CA SER A 329 20.59 -3.92 16.59
C SER A 329 19.18 -4.51 16.57
N ARG A 330 18.15 -3.68 16.44
CA ARG A 330 16.74 -4.12 16.33
C ARG A 330 16.36 -4.56 14.93
N TYR A 331 17.19 -4.27 13.94
CA TYR A 331 16.87 -4.40 12.51
C TYR A 331 17.94 -5.23 11.79
N THR A 332 18.23 -6.43 12.31
CA THR A 332 19.15 -7.40 11.69
C THR A 332 18.45 -8.28 10.65
N GLY A 333 19.26 -9.01 9.88
CA GLY A 333 18.77 -9.95 8.88
C GLY A 333 18.67 -9.38 7.46
N HIS A 334 18.34 -10.27 6.55
CA HIS A 334 18.18 -10.03 5.12
C HIS A 334 16.86 -9.30 4.81
N LEU A 335 16.72 -8.61 3.67
CA LEU A 335 15.46 -7.94 3.30
C LEU A 335 14.26 -8.90 3.25
N ILE A 336 14.48 -10.16 2.88
CA ILE A 336 13.44 -11.21 2.92
C ILE A 336 12.95 -11.51 4.35
N ASP A 337 13.80 -11.38 5.36
CA ASP A 337 13.43 -11.62 6.76
C ASP A 337 12.38 -10.62 7.23
N PHE A 338 12.49 -9.36 6.79
CA PHE A 338 11.49 -8.33 7.03
C PHE A 338 10.14 -8.67 6.37
N ASN A 339 10.17 -9.32 5.20
CA ASN A 339 8.95 -9.78 4.54
C ASN A 339 8.31 -10.95 5.31
N VAL A 340 9.08 -11.95 5.74
CA VAL A 340 8.59 -13.08 6.56
C VAL A 340 8.01 -12.58 7.88
N ARG A 341 8.70 -11.66 8.56
CA ARG A 341 8.22 -10.96 9.76
C ARG A 341 6.87 -10.27 9.49
N ALA A 342 6.77 -9.51 8.41
CA ALA A 342 5.53 -8.82 8.02
C ALA A 342 4.39 -9.80 7.69
N GLU A 343 4.66 -10.92 7.02
CA GLU A 343 3.68 -11.96 6.72
C GLU A 343 3.12 -12.59 8.02
N ARG A 344 3.98 -13.03 8.93
CA ARG A 344 3.54 -13.67 10.19
C ARG A 344 2.86 -12.72 11.16
N MET A 345 3.18 -11.42 11.10
CA MET A 345 2.48 -10.37 11.86
C MET A 345 1.14 -9.97 11.23
N GLY A 346 0.78 -10.55 10.08
CA GLY A 346 -0.45 -10.26 9.37
C GLY A 346 -0.44 -8.90 8.67
N TRP A 347 0.73 -8.32 8.38
CA TRP A 347 0.85 -7.06 7.64
C TRP A 347 0.77 -7.28 6.13
N LEU A 348 1.36 -8.36 5.64
CA LEU A 348 1.36 -8.75 4.23
C LEU A 348 0.71 -10.13 4.04
N PRO A 349 0.12 -10.41 2.85
CA PRO A 349 -0.36 -11.74 2.52
C PRO A 349 0.81 -12.70 2.23
N SER A 350 0.52 -14.00 2.29
CA SER A 350 1.44 -15.09 1.94
C SER A 350 0.87 -15.96 0.82
N ALA A 351 1.72 -16.45 -0.08
CA ALA A 351 1.35 -17.45 -1.09
C ALA A 351 2.57 -18.27 -1.56
N PRO A 352 2.58 -19.61 -1.40
CA PRO A 352 1.69 -20.40 -0.55
C PRO A 352 1.64 -19.89 0.90
N GLN A 353 0.58 -20.22 1.65
CA GLN A 353 0.36 -19.66 2.99
C GLN A 353 1.09 -20.45 4.09
N LEU A 354 0.83 -21.75 4.14
CA LEU A 354 1.29 -22.64 5.22
C LEU A 354 2.16 -23.75 4.62
N SER A 355 3.05 -24.32 5.44
CA SER A 355 3.94 -25.43 5.06
C SER A 355 3.22 -26.77 4.83
N VAL A 356 1.90 -26.81 5.03
CA VAL A 356 1.03 -27.98 4.86
C VAL A 356 -0.12 -27.65 3.93
N ASN A 357 -0.71 -28.68 3.31
CA ASN A 357 -1.93 -28.49 2.51
C ASN A 357 -3.07 -28.00 3.43
N PRO A 358 -3.60 -26.77 3.22
CA PRO A 358 -4.55 -26.16 4.14
C PRO A 358 -5.90 -26.89 4.20
N LEU A 359 -6.25 -27.69 3.17
CA LEU A 359 -7.45 -28.54 3.16
C LEU A 359 -7.39 -29.68 4.19
N THR A 360 -6.19 -30.04 4.66
CA THR A 360 -6.01 -31.14 5.62
C THR A 360 -6.17 -30.72 7.08
N ILE A 361 -6.14 -29.42 7.36
CA ILE A 361 -6.11 -28.87 8.72
C ILE A 361 -7.39 -29.17 9.49
N LYS A 362 -8.57 -29.13 8.83
CA LYS A 362 -9.85 -29.46 9.48
C LYS A 362 -9.83 -30.84 10.14
N ARG A 363 -9.29 -31.84 9.44
CA ARG A 363 -9.18 -33.22 9.93
C ARG A 363 -8.25 -33.32 11.14
N GLN A 364 -7.13 -32.59 11.11
CA GLN A 364 -6.18 -32.54 12.20
C GLN A 364 -6.78 -31.85 13.44
N ALA A 365 -7.53 -30.77 13.22
CA ALA A 365 -8.25 -30.05 14.28
C ALA A 365 -9.33 -30.92 14.93
N ASP A 366 -10.12 -31.65 14.14
CA ASP A 366 -11.14 -32.58 14.65
C ASP A 366 -10.53 -33.69 15.49
N ALA A 367 -9.41 -34.27 15.05
CA ALA A 367 -8.69 -35.30 15.80
C ALA A 367 -8.13 -34.78 17.14
N ALA A 368 -7.82 -33.48 17.21
CA ALA A 368 -7.38 -32.80 18.42
C ALA A 368 -8.53 -32.26 19.30
N GLY A 369 -9.78 -32.35 18.85
CA GLY A 369 -10.94 -31.78 19.55
C GLY A 369 -10.97 -30.24 19.55
N LEU A 370 -10.36 -29.61 18.56
CA LEU A 370 -10.24 -28.14 18.43
C LEU A 370 -10.96 -27.62 17.19
N THR A 371 -11.26 -26.31 17.18
CA THR A 371 -11.66 -25.65 15.94
C THR A 371 -10.44 -25.52 14.99
N PRO A 372 -10.63 -25.44 13.66
CA PRO A 372 -9.52 -25.23 12.73
C PRO A 372 -8.70 -23.98 13.04
N ALA A 373 -9.34 -22.90 13.49
CA ALA A 373 -8.66 -21.65 13.85
C ALA A 373 -7.80 -21.82 15.11
N ASP A 374 -8.32 -22.45 16.16
CA ASP A 374 -7.59 -22.69 17.39
C ASP A 374 -6.43 -23.67 17.17
N TYR A 375 -6.66 -24.76 16.43
CA TYR A 375 -5.62 -25.72 16.07
C TYR A 375 -4.51 -25.05 15.26
N THR A 376 -4.85 -24.23 14.25
CA THR A 376 -3.85 -23.54 13.42
C THR A 376 -3.01 -22.58 14.25
N ALA A 377 -3.63 -21.76 15.10
CA ALA A 377 -2.89 -20.84 15.97
C ALA A 377 -1.98 -21.59 16.95
N GLN A 378 -2.46 -22.69 17.55
CA GLN A 378 -1.65 -23.53 18.45
C GLN A 378 -0.49 -24.19 17.70
N ALA A 379 -0.74 -24.71 16.50
CA ALA A 379 0.27 -25.37 15.67
C ALA A 379 1.34 -24.40 15.14
N LEU A 380 0.96 -23.15 14.82
CA LEU A 380 1.90 -22.08 14.49
C LEU A 380 2.77 -21.70 15.70
N LYS A 381 2.17 -21.54 16.89
CA LYS A 381 2.92 -21.26 18.12
C LYS A 381 3.91 -22.37 18.49
N SER A 382 3.55 -23.63 18.26
CA SER A 382 4.40 -24.78 18.59
C SER A 382 5.42 -25.14 17.49
N GLY A 383 5.30 -24.54 16.30
CA GLY A 383 6.11 -24.88 15.12
C GLY A 383 5.67 -26.17 14.39
N ALA A 384 4.56 -26.80 14.80
CA ALA A 384 4.01 -27.98 14.12
C ALA A 384 3.50 -27.64 12.70
N ILE A 385 3.02 -26.41 12.51
CA ILE A 385 2.77 -25.80 11.20
C ILE A 385 3.63 -24.53 11.14
N ARG A 386 4.17 -24.22 9.96
CA ARG A 386 5.01 -23.03 9.72
C ARG A 386 4.42 -22.19 8.59
N PHE A 387 4.81 -20.92 8.48
CA PHE A 387 4.55 -20.16 7.26
C PHE A 387 5.38 -20.75 6.11
N ALA A 388 4.80 -20.83 4.91
CA ALA A 388 5.49 -21.45 3.78
C ALA A 388 6.74 -20.65 3.35
N CYS A 389 6.73 -19.34 3.54
CA CYS A 389 7.82 -18.43 3.21
C CYS A 389 9.09 -18.63 4.05
N GLU A 390 9.02 -19.33 5.18
CA GLU A 390 10.20 -19.68 5.98
C GLU A 390 11.02 -20.81 5.33
N GLN A 391 10.42 -21.59 4.43
CA GLN A 391 11.07 -22.73 3.78
C GLN A 391 10.66 -22.81 2.28
N PRO A 392 10.93 -21.79 1.46
CA PRO A 392 10.41 -21.71 0.09
C PRO A 392 10.95 -22.82 -0.82
N ASP A 393 12.14 -23.36 -0.51
CA ASP A 393 12.82 -24.38 -1.30
C ASP A 393 12.64 -25.81 -0.73
N ASN A 394 11.67 -26.08 0.15
CA ASN A 394 11.48 -27.43 0.75
C ASN A 394 10.77 -28.45 -0.15
N GLY A 395 10.49 -28.11 -1.42
CA GLY A 395 9.78 -28.97 -2.37
C GLY A 395 8.25 -28.88 -2.35
N LYS A 396 7.65 -28.25 -1.32
CA LYS A 396 6.20 -28.14 -1.13
C LYS A 396 5.68 -26.71 -1.08
N ASN A 397 6.57 -25.74 -0.84
CA ASN A 397 6.22 -24.34 -0.56
C ASN A 397 6.39 -23.39 -1.76
N HIS A 398 6.49 -23.92 -2.98
CA HIS A 398 6.55 -23.12 -4.20
C HIS A 398 5.26 -23.30 -5.03
N PRO A 399 4.90 -22.31 -5.86
CA PRO A 399 3.80 -22.46 -6.80
C PRO A 399 4.15 -23.50 -7.87
N ARG A 400 3.17 -24.31 -8.24
CA ARG A 400 3.34 -25.38 -9.25
C ARG A 400 2.61 -25.10 -10.55
N ASN A 401 1.46 -24.44 -10.50
CA ASN A 401 0.68 -24.11 -11.69
C ASN A 401 0.50 -22.60 -11.77
N MET A 402 0.84 -22.02 -12.92
CA MET A 402 0.71 -20.60 -13.17
C MET A 402 -0.07 -20.34 -14.45
N PHE A 403 -1.14 -19.55 -14.32
CA PHE A 403 -1.90 -19.04 -15.46
C PHE A 403 -1.51 -17.60 -15.72
N ILE A 404 -1.16 -17.29 -16.96
CA ILE A 404 -0.86 -15.93 -17.40
C ILE A 404 -1.83 -15.56 -18.51
N TRP A 405 -2.60 -14.50 -18.31
CA TRP A 405 -3.49 -13.96 -19.34
C TRP A 405 -3.50 -12.44 -19.23
N ARG A 406 -3.70 -11.76 -20.36
CA ARG A 406 -3.66 -10.29 -20.45
C ARG A 406 -2.35 -9.69 -19.90
N SER A 407 -1.26 -10.46 -19.93
CA SER A 407 0.04 -10.12 -19.38
C SER A 407 1.15 -10.77 -20.21
N ASN A 408 2.25 -10.04 -20.41
CA ASN A 408 3.48 -10.56 -20.99
C ASN A 408 4.57 -10.59 -19.91
N LEU A 409 4.34 -11.31 -18.81
CA LEU A 409 5.22 -11.35 -17.64
C LEU A 409 6.69 -11.56 -18.01
N LEU A 410 6.99 -12.60 -18.80
CA LEU A 410 8.35 -13.00 -19.16
C LEU A 410 8.96 -12.16 -20.29
N GLY A 411 8.25 -11.14 -20.81
CA GLY A 411 8.77 -10.25 -21.84
C GLY A 411 8.50 -8.77 -21.59
N SER A 412 8.05 -8.40 -20.38
CA SER A 412 7.70 -7.02 -20.06
C SER A 412 7.81 -6.72 -18.57
N SER A 413 6.95 -7.28 -17.73
CA SER A 413 6.84 -6.85 -16.33
C SER A 413 7.76 -7.61 -15.36
N GLY A 414 8.32 -8.75 -15.76
CA GLY A 414 9.19 -9.59 -14.94
C GLY A 414 10.57 -8.95 -14.72
N LYS A 415 10.74 -8.25 -13.60
CA LYS A 415 12.07 -7.80 -13.16
C LYS A 415 12.86 -9.02 -12.72
N GLY A 416 14.13 -9.06 -13.10
CA GLY A 416 14.95 -10.24 -12.89
C GLY A 416 14.56 -11.40 -13.82
N HIS A 417 14.45 -11.13 -15.12
CA HIS A 417 14.02 -12.10 -16.14
C HIS A 417 14.78 -13.43 -16.02
N GLU A 418 16.11 -13.39 -16.01
CA GLU A 418 16.96 -14.60 -15.94
C GLU A 418 16.71 -15.43 -14.67
N TYR A 419 16.37 -14.80 -13.55
CA TYR A 419 16.01 -15.50 -12.31
C TYR A 419 14.66 -16.20 -12.44
N MET A 420 13.69 -15.60 -13.15
CA MET A 420 12.43 -16.30 -13.46
C MET A 420 12.68 -17.52 -14.36
N LEU A 421 13.55 -17.40 -15.36
CA LEU A 421 13.91 -18.52 -16.25
C LEU A 421 14.54 -19.68 -15.47
N LYS A 422 15.55 -19.39 -14.65
CA LYS A 422 16.23 -20.41 -13.83
C LYS A 422 15.30 -21.05 -12.80
N TYR A 423 14.73 -20.23 -11.91
CA TYR A 423 14.08 -20.77 -10.71
C TYR A 423 12.61 -21.13 -10.90
N LEU A 424 11.88 -20.44 -11.79
CA LEU A 424 10.49 -20.80 -12.06
C LEU A 424 10.38 -21.82 -13.19
N LEU A 425 11.13 -21.64 -14.28
CA LEU A 425 10.99 -22.49 -15.48
C LEU A 425 12.02 -23.62 -15.57
N GLY A 426 13.18 -23.50 -14.92
CA GLY A 426 14.23 -24.52 -14.99
C GLY A 426 14.92 -24.59 -16.36
N THR A 427 14.92 -23.48 -17.10
CA THR A 427 15.62 -23.36 -18.39
C THR A 427 17.02 -22.78 -18.19
N ASP A 428 17.79 -22.76 -19.28
CA ASP A 428 19.02 -21.95 -19.34
C ASP A 428 18.73 -20.50 -18.93
N SER A 429 19.70 -19.87 -18.27
CA SER A 429 19.61 -18.48 -17.81
C SER A 429 20.93 -17.75 -18.01
N GLY A 430 20.85 -16.44 -18.21
CA GLY A 430 21.99 -15.54 -18.38
C GLY A 430 22.50 -14.92 -17.08
N ILE A 431 22.22 -15.48 -15.91
CA ILE A 431 22.70 -14.94 -14.61
C ILE A 431 24.24 -14.95 -14.60
N GLN A 432 24.85 -13.79 -14.32
CA GLN A 432 26.31 -13.62 -14.32
C GLN A 432 26.92 -13.54 -12.92
N GLY A 433 26.14 -13.10 -11.93
CA GLY A 433 26.61 -12.96 -10.55
C GLY A 433 26.47 -14.25 -9.76
N ASP A 434 27.27 -14.38 -8.71
CA ASP A 434 27.18 -15.50 -7.77
C ASP A 434 26.05 -15.29 -6.75
N GLU A 435 25.54 -16.40 -6.22
CA GLU A 435 24.57 -16.41 -5.11
C GLU A 435 25.23 -16.00 -3.78
N LEU A 436 24.46 -15.38 -2.88
CA LEU A 436 24.82 -15.18 -1.47
C LEU A 436 25.31 -16.52 -0.88
N GLY A 437 26.47 -16.55 -0.24
CA GLY A 437 27.06 -17.79 0.29
C GLY A 437 28.10 -18.48 -0.59
N ALA A 438 28.40 -17.94 -1.78
CA ALA A 438 29.72 -18.12 -2.43
C ALA A 438 30.82 -17.27 -1.74
N THR A 439 30.41 -16.33 -0.87
CA THR A 439 31.22 -15.40 -0.06
C THR A 439 30.71 -15.40 1.40
N ASP A 440 31.48 -14.82 2.34
CA ASP A 440 31.17 -14.73 3.79
C ASP A 440 29.98 -13.77 4.13
N GLU A 441 28.97 -13.70 3.26
CA GLU A 441 27.82 -12.79 3.39
C GLU A 441 26.74 -13.31 4.36
N VAL A 442 25.96 -12.37 4.91
CA VAL A 442 24.92 -12.63 5.91
C VAL A 442 23.76 -13.40 5.27
N LYS A 443 23.65 -14.69 5.59
CA LYS A 443 22.48 -15.52 5.27
C LYS A 443 21.24 -15.00 6.01
N PRO A 444 20.02 -15.20 5.46
CA PRO A 444 18.78 -14.83 6.15
C PRO A 444 18.65 -15.53 7.51
N GLU A 445 18.00 -14.85 8.45
CA GLU A 445 17.72 -15.33 9.80
C GLU A 445 16.36 -16.05 9.90
N GLU A 446 15.41 -15.73 9.01
CA GLU A 446 14.02 -16.20 9.07
C GLU A 446 13.69 -17.20 7.94
N VAL A 447 14.56 -17.31 6.93
CA VAL A 447 14.39 -18.22 5.79
C VAL A 447 15.48 -19.29 5.82
N GLU A 448 15.06 -20.56 5.69
CA GLU A 448 16.01 -21.67 5.64
C GLU A 448 16.86 -21.62 4.36
N TRP A 449 18.17 -21.55 4.54
CA TRP A 449 19.11 -21.58 3.42
C TRP A 449 19.44 -23.00 2.99
N GLN A 450 19.00 -23.38 1.78
CA GLN A 450 19.47 -24.59 1.11
C GLN A 450 20.62 -24.29 0.15
N THR A 451 21.68 -25.09 0.21
CA THR A 451 22.89 -24.91 -0.63
C THR A 451 22.56 -24.97 -2.11
N ALA A 452 21.69 -25.90 -2.52
CA ALA A 452 21.10 -25.90 -3.85
C ALA A 452 19.63 -25.49 -3.73
N ALA A 453 19.27 -24.35 -4.34
CA ALA A 453 17.87 -23.95 -4.45
C ALA A 453 17.13 -24.84 -5.45
N ILE A 454 15.81 -24.91 -5.31
CA ILE A 454 14.97 -25.58 -6.31
C ILE A 454 14.92 -24.72 -7.58
N GLU A 455 15.23 -25.32 -8.72
CA GLU A 455 15.03 -24.77 -10.06
C GLU A 455 13.78 -25.41 -10.70
N GLY A 456 13.19 -24.76 -11.70
CA GLY A 456 11.98 -25.29 -12.37
C GLY A 456 10.81 -25.51 -11.42
N LYS A 457 10.51 -24.54 -10.55
CA LYS A 457 9.44 -24.64 -9.55
C LYS A 457 8.04 -24.83 -10.18
N LEU A 458 7.80 -24.32 -11.38
CA LEU A 458 6.53 -24.49 -12.07
C LEU A 458 6.47 -25.84 -12.78
N ASP A 459 5.47 -26.65 -12.42
CA ASP A 459 5.13 -27.89 -13.13
C ASP A 459 4.32 -27.61 -14.41
N LEU A 460 3.60 -26.48 -14.46
CA LEU A 460 2.77 -26.09 -15.60
C LEU A 460 2.61 -24.56 -15.70
N LEU A 461 3.00 -24.02 -16.84
CA LEU A 461 2.81 -22.63 -17.25
C LEU A 461 1.83 -22.56 -18.44
N VAL A 462 0.64 -22.00 -18.20
CA VAL A 462 -0.41 -21.83 -19.21
C VAL A 462 -0.57 -20.35 -19.54
N THR A 463 -0.46 -19.98 -20.82
CA THR A 463 -0.63 -18.60 -21.26
C THR A 463 -1.80 -18.45 -22.24
N LEU A 464 -2.68 -17.48 -21.99
CA LEU A 464 -3.75 -17.07 -22.90
C LEU A 464 -3.35 -15.77 -23.60
N ASP A 465 -3.19 -15.81 -24.92
CA ASP A 465 -2.81 -14.65 -25.71
C ASP A 465 -3.36 -14.77 -27.14
N PHE A 466 -3.59 -13.63 -27.80
CA PHE A 466 -4.04 -13.56 -29.19
C PHE A 466 -2.85 -13.41 -30.16
N ARG A 467 -1.64 -13.25 -29.61
CA ARG A 467 -0.37 -13.26 -30.34
C ARG A 467 0.64 -14.13 -29.61
N MET A 468 1.60 -14.70 -30.34
CA MET A 468 2.71 -15.45 -29.74
C MET A 468 3.69 -14.47 -29.06
N SER A 469 3.43 -14.12 -27.80
CA SER A 469 4.30 -13.24 -27.00
C SER A 469 5.52 -13.98 -26.45
N SER A 470 6.47 -13.26 -25.84
CA SER A 470 7.63 -13.88 -25.19
C SER A 470 7.18 -14.88 -24.12
N THR A 471 6.19 -14.53 -23.29
CA THR A 471 5.65 -15.48 -22.31
C THR A 471 5.09 -16.74 -22.98
N CYS A 472 4.34 -16.61 -24.09
CA CYS A 472 3.84 -17.77 -24.83
C CYS A 472 4.96 -18.69 -25.29
N LEU A 473 6.07 -18.12 -25.78
CA LEU A 473 7.22 -18.88 -26.26
C LEU A 473 7.87 -19.76 -25.18
N PHE A 474 7.76 -19.33 -23.92
CA PHE A 474 8.26 -20.07 -22.74
C PHE A 474 7.18 -20.90 -22.03
N SER A 475 5.92 -20.88 -22.50
CA SER A 475 4.81 -21.59 -21.84
C SER A 475 4.68 -23.02 -22.33
N ASP A 476 4.24 -23.93 -21.45
CA ASP A 476 3.93 -25.31 -21.82
C ASP A 476 2.68 -25.40 -22.68
N ILE A 477 1.68 -24.56 -22.38
CA ILE A 477 0.40 -24.49 -23.10
C ILE A 477 0.12 -23.04 -23.47
N VAL A 478 -0.20 -22.83 -24.75
CA VAL A 478 -0.70 -21.55 -25.26
C VAL A 478 -2.14 -21.74 -25.72
N LEU A 479 -3.06 -20.96 -25.14
CA LEU A 479 -4.48 -20.97 -25.49
C LEU A 479 -4.83 -19.71 -26.31
N PRO A 480 -5.42 -19.85 -27.50
CA PRO A 480 -5.75 -18.69 -28.34
C PRO A 480 -6.92 -17.91 -27.74
N THR A 481 -6.65 -16.69 -27.24
CA THR A 481 -7.72 -15.80 -26.76
C THR A 481 -8.22 -14.88 -27.88
N ALA A 482 -9.49 -14.46 -27.80
CA ALA A 482 -10.09 -13.51 -28.72
C ALA A 482 -9.45 -12.11 -28.57
N THR A 483 -9.29 -11.40 -29.69
CA THR A 483 -8.84 -10.01 -29.69
C THR A 483 -9.90 -9.09 -29.06
N TRP A 484 -9.56 -7.82 -28.86
CA TRP A 484 -10.48 -6.83 -28.29
C TRP A 484 -11.71 -6.55 -29.19
N TYR A 485 -11.66 -6.89 -30.47
CA TYR A 485 -12.75 -6.69 -31.43
C TYR A 485 -13.64 -7.92 -31.62
N GLU A 486 -13.41 -8.98 -30.85
CA GLU A 486 -14.08 -10.27 -31.00
C GLU A 486 -14.71 -10.74 -29.67
N LYS A 487 -14.84 -9.85 -28.69
CA LYS A 487 -15.42 -10.15 -27.38
C LYS A 487 -16.15 -8.98 -26.76
N ASP A 488 -17.08 -9.30 -25.88
CA ASP A 488 -17.80 -8.33 -25.07
C ASP A 488 -17.11 -8.16 -23.70
N ASP A 489 -16.78 -6.92 -23.34
CA ASP A 489 -16.21 -6.54 -22.05
C ASP A 489 -16.49 -5.06 -21.77
N MET A 490 -16.01 -4.50 -20.65
CA MET A 490 -16.09 -3.08 -20.31
C MET A 490 -14.72 -2.47 -20.00
N ASN A 491 -14.55 -1.19 -20.30
CA ASN A 491 -13.35 -0.42 -20.00
C ASN A 491 -13.68 0.92 -19.31
N THR A 492 -12.85 1.29 -18.32
CA THR A 492 -12.88 2.58 -17.63
C THR A 492 -11.46 3.03 -17.30
N SER A 493 -11.19 4.34 -17.26
CA SER A 493 -9.86 4.89 -16.95
C SER A 493 -9.94 6.06 -15.96
N ASP A 494 -8.82 6.36 -15.30
CA ASP A 494 -8.58 7.57 -14.50
C ASP A 494 -8.89 8.85 -15.26
N MET A 495 -8.49 8.89 -16.53
CA MET A 495 -8.46 10.09 -17.37
C MET A 495 -9.84 10.70 -17.64
N HIS A 496 -10.90 9.88 -17.66
CA HIS A 496 -12.24 10.33 -18.01
C HIS A 496 -13.33 9.54 -17.27
N PRO A 497 -14.51 10.14 -17.01
CA PRO A 497 -15.59 9.50 -16.25
C PRO A 497 -16.39 8.45 -17.03
N PHE A 498 -16.13 8.24 -18.32
CA PHE A 498 -16.88 7.32 -19.16
C PHE A 498 -16.60 5.84 -18.86
N ILE A 499 -17.67 5.03 -18.94
CA ILE A 499 -17.62 3.58 -19.07
C ILE A 499 -18.12 3.22 -20.47
N HIS A 500 -17.35 2.42 -21.20
CA HIS A 500 -17.69 2.01 -22.55
C HIS A 500 -17.32 0.53 -22.79
N PRO A 501 -17.99 -0.15 -23.73
CA PRO A 501 -17.77 -1.56 -23.95
C PRO A 501 -16.57 -1.83 -24.88
N LEU A 502 -16.08 -3.07 -24.84
CA LEU A 502 -15.57 -3.78 -26.01
C LEU A 502 -16.75 -4.56 -26.61
N SER A 503 -16.77 -4.75 -27.92
CA SER A 503 -17.86 -5.47 -28.59
C SER A 503 -17.31 -6.34 -29.70
N ALA A 504 -17.87 -7.54 -29.83
CA ALA A 504 -17.55 -8.44 -30.92
C ALA A 504 -18.07 -7.87 -32.25
N ALA A 505 -17.16 -7.37 -33.08
CA ALA A 505 -17.45 -6.96 -34.46
C ALA A 505 -17.71 -8.19 -35.35
N VAL A 506 -17.03 -9.30 -35.06
CA VAL A 506 -17.20 -10.62 -35.65
C VAL A 506 -16.99 -11.68 -34.56
N ASP A 507 -17.43 -12.91 -34.82
CA ASP A 507 -17.08 -14.07 -33.97
C ASP A 507 -15.54 -14.24 -33.93
N PRO A 508 -14.94 -14.68 -32.81
CA PRO A 508 -13.51 -14.96 -32.73
C PRO A 508 -13.00 -15.85 -33.87
N ALA A 509 -11.94 -15.40 -34.55
CA ALA A 509 -11.36 -16.15 -35.66
C ALA A 509 -10.77 -17.51 -35.21
N TRP A 510 -10.82 -18.49 -36.12
CA TRP A 510 -10.31 -19.85 -35.90
C TRP A 510 -10.92 -20.53 -34.67
N GLU A 511 -10.07 -21.00 -33.75
CA GLU A 511 -10.46 -21.68 -32.51
C GLU A 511 -10.32 -20.75 -31.29
N ALA A 512 -10.11 -19.44 -31.52
CA ALA A 512 -9.99 -18.48 -30.45
C ALA A 512 -11.28 -18.39 -29.63
N LYS A 513 -11.16 -18.15 -28.33
CA LYS A 513 -12.29 -17.93 -27.42
C LYS A 513 -12.01 -16.72 -26.54
N SER A 514 -13.03 -16.03 -26.07
CA SER A 514 -12.80 -14.97 -25.08
C SER A 514 -12.22 -15.56 -23.79
N ASP A 515 -11.43 -14.77 -23.05
CA ASP A 515 -10.86 -15.19 -21.75
C ASP A 515 -11.94 -15.78 -20.82
N TRP A 516 -13.14 -15.20 -20.84
CA TRP A 516 -14.30 -15.65 -20.07
C TRP A 516 -14.76 -17.06 -20.47
N GLU A 517 -14.91 -17.35 -21.76
CA GLU A 517 -15.31 -18.69 -22.22
C GLU A 517 -14.20 -19.72 -21.96
N ILE A 518 -12.93 -19.35 -22.12
CA ILE A 518 -11.79 -20.24 -21.82
C ILE A 518 -11.83 -20.67 -20.35
N TYR A 519 -11.90 -19.73 -19.40
CA TYR A 519 -11.94 -20.07 -17.98
C TYR A 519 -13.22 -20.80 -17.58
N LYS A 520 -14.35 -20.53 -18.23
CA LYS A 520 -15.60 -21.28 -18.01
C LYS A 520 -15.46 -22.75 -18.43
N GLU A 521 -14.82 -23.02 -19.56
CA GLU A 521 -14.56 -24.38 -20.02
C GLU A 521 -13.55 -25.10 -19.12
N ILE A 522 -12.46 -24.43 -18.71
CA ILE A 522 -11.51 -24.97 -17.74
C ILE A 522 -12.24 -25.34 -16.44
N ALA A 523 -13.11 -24.47 -15.92
CA ALA A 523 -13.89 -24.74 -14.72
C ALA A 523 -14.82 -25.96 -14.90
N ASN A 524 -15.50 -26.07 -16.04
CA ASN A 524 -16.36 -27.22 -16.34
C ASN A 524 -15.59 -28.55 -16.41
N VAL A 525 -14.42 -28.55 -17.05
CA VAL A 525 -13.55 -29.72 -17.12
C VAL A 525 -12.98 -30.05 -15.73
N PHE A 526 -12.51 -29.05 -14.99
CA PHE A 526 -12.04 -29.22 -13.61
C PHE A 526 -13.11 -29.88 -12.72
N SER A 527 -14.37 -29.42 -12.80
CA SER A 527 -15.49 -30.02 -12.05
C SER A 527 -15.76 -31.48 -12.40
N THR A 528 -15.38 -31.93 -13.60
CA THR A 528 -15.51 -33.34 -14.00
C THR A 528 -14.31 -34.15 -13.51
N VAL A 529 -13.10 -33.62 -13.68
CA VAL A 529 -11.84 -34.32 -13.37
C VAL A 529 -11.57 -34.38 -11.87
N CYS A 530 -12.07 -33.44 -11.07
CA CYS A 530 -11.83 -33.43 -9.63
C CYS A 530 -12.61 -34.52 -8.86
N VAL A 531 -13.63 -35.13 -9.46
CA VAL A 531 -14.47 -36.15 -8.81
C VAL A 531 -13.63 -37.35 -8.40
N GLY A 532 -13.72 -37.74 -7.13
CA GLY A 532 -12.90 -38.79 -6.53
C GLY A 532 -11.55 -38.32 -5.98
N HIS A 533 -11.19 -37.05 -6.20
CA HIS A 533 -9.97 -36.42 -5.68
C HIS A 533 -10.25 -35.25 -4.73
N LEU A 534 -11.20 -34.37 -5.08
CA LEU A 534 -11.64 -33.21 -4.30
C LEU A 534 -13.17 -33.14 -4.28
N ASP A 535 -13.77 -32.85 -3.13
CA ASP A 535 -15.22 -32.75 -2.94
C ASP A 535 -15.57 -31.47 -2.16
N ALA A 536 -16.54 -31.52 -1.23
CA ALA A 536 -16.86 -30.45 -0.29
C ALA A 536 -15.76 -30.29 0.77
N GLU A 537 -14.68 -29.61 0.40
CA GLU A 537 -13.53 -29.38 1.26
C GLU A 537 -13.73 -28.24 2.27
N THR A 538 -12.98 -28.29 3.38
CA THR A 538 -12.83 -27.17 4.31
C THR A 538 -11.43 -26.60 4.19
N ASP A 539 -11.30 -25.39 3.65
CA ASP A 539 -10.02 -24.70 3.49
C ASP A 539 -9.75 -23.75 4.66
N VAL A 540 -8.48 -23.70 5.10
CA VAL A 540 -7.98 -22.69 6.05
C VAL A 540 -7.25 -21.62 5.27
N VAL A 541 -7.77 -20.41 5.32
CA VAL A 541 -7.24 -19.26 4.58
C VAL A 541 -6.73 -18.21 5.55
N LEU A 542 -5.45 -17.85 5.43
CA LEU A 542 -4.89 -16.70 6.14
C LEU A 542 -5.26 -15.43 5.38
N LEU A 543 -5.63 -14.37 6.10
CA LEU A 543 -5.90 -13.06 5.53
C LEU A 543 -5.14 -12.02 6.37
N PRO A 544 -4.33 -11.14 5.75
CA PRO A 544 -3.66 -10.09 6.50
C PRO A 544 -4.67 -9.09 7.06
N LEU A 545 -4.24 -8.30 8.05
CA LEU A 545 -4.98 -7.15 8.56
C LEU A 545 -5.31 -6.22 7.39
N GLN A 546 -6.59 -6.05 7.15
CA GLN A 546 -7.05 -5.22 6.04
C GLN A 546 -7.04 -3.77 6.50
N HIS A 547 -6.28 -2.91 5.80
CA HIS A 547 -6.56 -1.47 5.82
C HIS A 547 -8.05 -1.28 5.61
N ASP A 548 -8.58 -0.23 6.22
CA ASP A 548 -9.88 0.28 5.92
C ASP A 548 -10.92 -0.63 6.64
N SER A 549 -10.54 -1.78 7.22
CA SER A 549 -11.32 -2.54 8.19
C SER A 549 -11.13 -2.06 9.63
N ALA A 550 -12.02 -2.46 10.54
CA ALA A 550 -11.75 -2.27 11.98
C ALA A 550 -10.48 -2.99 12.49
N GLY A 551 -9.96 -3.97 11.73
CA GLY A 551 -8.69 -4.64 11.99
C GLY A 551 -7.46 -3.77 11.70
N GLU A 552 -7.63 -2.60 11.06
CA GLU A 552 -6.55 -1.63 10.88
C GLU A 552 -6.06 -1.02 12.22
N LEU A 553 -6.90 -1.09 13.25
CA LEU A 553 -6.58 -0.69 14.62
C LEU A 553 -5.86 -1.83 15.37
N SER A 554 -4.69 -2.26 14.87
CA SER A 554 -3.94 -3.41 15.38
C SER A 554 -2.91 -3.04 16.45
N GLN A 555 -1.75 -2.50 16.05
CA GLN A 555 -0.62 -2.19 16.92
C GLN A 555 -0.50 -0.66 17.07
N PRO A 556 -0.99 -0.06 18.18
CA PRO A 556 -1.18 1.39 18.28
C PRO A 556 0.09 2.20 18.54
N PHE A 557 1.09 1.59 19.18
CA PHE A 557 2.27 2.29 19.71
C PHE A 557 3.58 1.77 19.13
N ASP A 558 3.77 0.46 19.14
CA ASP A 558 5.03 -0.21 18.82
C ASP A 558 4.78 -1.47 17.98
N VAL A 559 5.86 -1.98 17.39
CA VAL A 559 5.87 -3.27 16.68
C VAL A 559 6.16 -4.40 17.68
N VAL A 560 5.32 -5.43 17.68
CA VAL A 560 5.50 -6.65 18.50
C VAL A 560 5.38 -7.91 17.63
N ASP A 561 6.29 -8.86 17.83
CA ASP A 561 6.38 -10.13 17.10
C ASP A 561 6.06 -11.33 18.01
N TRP A 562 4.97 -12.03 17.72
CA TRP A 562 4.54 -13.19 18.51
C TRP A 562 5.51 -14.36 18.44
N HIS A 563 6.28 -14.48 17.35
CA HIS A 563 7.28 -15.54 17.19
C HIS A 563 8.48 -15.34 18.12
N LYS A 564 8.73 -14.09 18.54
CA LYS A 564 9.75 -13.73 19.54
C LYS A 564 9.22 -13.78 20.98
N GLY A 565 7.95 -14.14 21.19
CA GLY A 565 7.30 -14.14 22.51
C GLY A 565 6.96 -12.75 23.04
N GLU A 566 7.01 -11.70 22.20
CA GLU A 566 6.71 -10.32 22.58
C GLU A 566 5.20 -10.08 22.75
N CYS A 567 4.39 -10.93 22.12
CA CYS A 567 2.93 -10.86 22.15
C CYS A 567 2.28 -12.22 21.90
N ASP A 568 0.97 -12.34 22.16
CA ASP A 568 0.20 -13.55 21.90
C ASP A 568 -0.32 -13.60 20.44
N LEU A 569 -0.23 -14.77 19.80
CA LEU A 569 -1.02 -15.08 18.58
C LEU A 569 -2.44 -15.51 19.00
N ILE A 570 -3.48 -14.76 18.62
CA ILE A 570 -4.87 -15.01 18.99
C ILE A 570 -5.73 -15.25 17.73
N PRO A 571 -6.38 -16.42 17.57
CA PRO A 571 -7.29 -16.65 16.47
C PRO A 571 -8.62 -15.90 16.64
N GLY A 572 -9.10 -15.25 15.58
CA GLY A 572 -10.49 -14.82 15.38
C GLY A 572 -11.03 -13.74 16.33
N LYS A 573 -10.25 -13.25 17.30
CA LYS A 573 -10.70 -12.28 18.31
C LYS A 573 -9.87 -11.01 18.31
N ARG A 574 -10.58 -9.87 18.32
CA ARG A 574 -10.00 -8.58 18.69
C ARG A 574 -9.62 -8.65 20.18
N PRO A 575 -8.39 -8.30 20.60
CA PRO A 575 -8.09 -8.15 22.02
C PRO A 575 -9.04 -7.08 22.62
N PRO A 576 -9.48 -7.25 23.88
CA PRO A 576 -10.28 -6.22 24.56
C PRO A 576 -9.49 -4.89 24.62
N PRO A 577 -10.16 -3.73 24.68
CA PRO A 577 -9.50 -2.41 24.61
C PRO A 577 -8.32 -2.25 25.60
N SER A 578 -8.43 -2.85 26.79
CA SER A 578 -7.41 -2.83 27.84
C SER A 578 -6.21 -3.77 27.63
N ARG A 579 -6.25 -4.69 26.65
CA ARG A 579 -5.14 -5.60 26.28
C ARG A 579 -4.67 -5.41 24.84
N SER A 580 -5.02 -4.29 24.21
CA SER A 580 -4.80 -4.04 22.78
C SER A 580 -3.33 -3.81 22.37
N SER A 581 -2.37 -3.92 23.29
CA SER A 581 -0.95 -3.70 23.02
C SER A 581 -0.15 -4.97 22.66
N SER A 582 -0.73 -6.17 22.75
CA SER A 582 0.07 -7.41 22.70
C SER A 582 -0.64 -8.64 22.16
N ALA A 583 -1.54 -8.49 21.17
CA ALA A 583 -2.10 -9.64 20.47
C ALA A 583 -2.23 -9.43 18.96
N ILE A 584 -1.83 -10.45 18.18
CA ILE A 584 -2.00 -10.50 16.73
C ILE A 584 -3.18 -11.41 16.39
N THR A 585 -4.17 -10.86 15.68
CA THR A 585 -5.41 -11.57 15.36
C THR A 585 -5.34 -12.24 13.98
N LEU A 586 -5.55 -13.56 13.91
CA LEU A 586 -5.93 -14.21 12.63
C LEU A 586 -7.41 -13.93 12.36
N PRO A 587 -7.81 -13.35 11.22
CA PRO A 587 -9.22 -13.02 10.97
C PRO A 587 -10.11 -14.28 10.92
N PRO A 588 -11.41 -14.15 11.25
CA PRO A 588 -12.33 -15.28 11.29
C PRO A 588 -12.63 -15.84 9.89
N THR A 589 -12.86 -17.16 9.82
CA THR A 589 -13.37 -17.84 8.63
C THR A 589 -14.87 -17.60 8.45
N SER A 590 -15.23 -16.97 7.33
CA SER A 590 -16.56 -16.82 6.69
C SER A 590 -17.80 -16.60 7.57
N ALA A 591 -18.42 -15.43 7.45
CA ALA A 591 -19.84 -15.20 7.70
C ALA A 591 -20.50 -14.62 6.43
N SER A 592 -21.79 -14.92 6.21
CA SER A 592 -22.60 -14.33 5.14
C SER A 592 -22.71 -12.82 5.34
N LEU A 593 -21.93 -12.06 4.58
CA LEU A 593 -21.84 -10.61 4.71
C LEU A 593 -22.34 -9.90 3.45
N PRO A 594 -23.04 -8.76 3.60
CA PRO A 594 -23.41 -7.88 2.49
C PRO A 594 -22.20 -7.28 1.73
N TRP A 595 -22.48 -6.63 0.60
CA TRP A 595 -21.47 -6.05 -0.30
C TRP A 595 -20.88 -4.78 0.34
N ALA A 596 -19.55 -4.57 0.23
CA ALA A 596 -18.85 -3.45 0.88
C ALA A 596 -17.66 -2.92 0.06
N ARG A 597 -17.36 -1.61 0.18
CA ARG A 597 -16.09 -0.94 -0.17
C ARG A 597 -16.01 0.38 0.57
N CYS A 598 -14.81 0.81 0.94
CA CYS A 598 -14.59 2.04 1.73
C CYS A 598 -15.52 2.12 2.96
N TRP A 599 -15.89 0.97 3.53
CA TRP A 599 -16.34 0.94 4.92
C TRP A 599 -17.82 0.69 5.07
N ILE A 600 -18.53 1.04 4.01
CA ILE A 600 -19.97 1.16 4.01
C ILE A 600 -20.50 -0.10 3.35
N SER A 601 -21.30 -0.83 4.11
CA SER A 601 -22.09 -1.95 3.63
C SER A 601 -23.52 -1.48 3.39
N TRP A 602 -24.13 -1.92 2.29
CA TRP A 602 -25.53 -1.65 2.00
C TRP A 602 -26.22 -2.91 1.46
N ALA A 603 -27.53 -3.00 1.67
CA ALA A 603 -28.34 -4.09 1.14
C ALA A 603 -28.47 -3.98 -0.39
N THR A 604 -28.24 -5.08 -1.12
CA THR A 604 -28.31 -5.13 -2.59
C THR A 604 -29.46 -5.98 -3.14
N ALA A 605 -30.42 -6.40 -2.30
CA ALA A 605 -31.51 -7.31 -2.66
C ALA A 605 -32.30 -6.87 -3.93
N VAL A 606 -32.51 -5.56 -4.11
CA VAL A 606 -33.18 -4.99 -5.29
C VAL A 606 -32.32 -5.11 -6.56
N LYS A 607 -30.98 -4.97 -6.44
CA LYS A 607 -30.06 -5.15 -7.58
C LYS A 607 -29.96 -6.63 -7.97
N ALA A 608 -29.96 -7.54 -7.00
CA ALA A 608 -29.95 -8.99 -7.26
C ALA A 608 -31.22 -9.46 -7.98
N SER A 609 -32.40 -8.95 -7.61
CA SER A 609 -33.65 -9.28 -8.30
C SER A 609 -33.72 -8.72 -9.72
N ALA A 610 -33.21 -7.50 -9.95
CA ALA A 610 -33.04 -6.93 -11.29
C ALA A 610 -32.02 -7.72 -12.14
N GLY A 611 -30.91 -8.14 -11.54
CA GLY A 611 -29.90 -9.00 -12.17
C GLY A 611 -30.47 -10.34 -12.62
N LYS A 612 -31.27 -11.01 -11.77
CA LYS A 612 -31.97 -12.26 -12.15
C LYS A 612 -32.92 -12.08 -13.34
N ARG A 613 -33.65 -10.96 -13.41
CA ARG A 613 -34.53 -10.67 -14.55
C ARG A 613 -33.74 -10.44 -15.84
N ARG A 614 -32.66 -9.65 -15.78
CA ARG A 614 -31.80 -9.34 -16.95
C ARG A 614 -31.01 -10.54 -17.45
N MET A 615 -30.42 -11.34 -16.56
CA MET A 615 -29.70 -12.56 -16.96
C MET A 615 -30.63 -13.58 -17.62
N ARG A 616 -31.86 -13.75 -17.10
CA ARG A 616 -32.87 -14.61 -17.73
C ARG A 616 -33.33 -14.10 -19.11
N SER A 617 -33.45 -12.77 -19.29
CA SER A 617 -33.78 -12.21 -20.60
C SER A 617 -32.64 -12.38 -21.62
N ILE A 618 -31.38 -12.29 -21.17
CA ILE A 618 -30.19 -12.53 -22.02
C ILE A 618 -30.09 -14.01 -22.39
N SER A 619 -30.30 -14.93 -21.44
CA SER A 619 -30.30 -16.37 -21.74
C SER A 619 -31.40 -16.75 -22.73
N SER A 620 -32.58 -16.12 -22.64
CA SER A 620 -33.66 -16.33 -23.60
C SER A 620 -33.40 -15.70 -24.97
N ALA A 621 -32.59 -14.64 -25.05
CA ALA A 621 -32.22 -14.02 -26.32
C ALA A 621 -31.14 -14.84 -27.05
N ASN A 622 -30.14 -15.36 -26.32
CA ASN A 622 -29.11 -16.23 -26.89
C ASN A 622 -29.64 -17.61 -27.32
N SER A 623 -30.72 -18.11 -26.70
CA SER A 623 -31.38 -19.35 -27.16
C SER A 623 -32.18 -19.16 -28.46
N ILE A 624 -32.52 -17.92 -28.84
CA ILE A 624 -33.24 -17.62 -30.09
C ILE A 624 -32.26 -17.50 -31.28
N THR A 625 -31.04 -17.01 -31.04
CA THR A 625 -30.00 -16.83 -32.08
C THR A 625 -29.20 -18.09 -32.39
N SER A 626 -29.27 -19.13 -31.54
CA SER A 626 -28.57 -20.41 -31.72
C SER A 626 -29.33 -21.45 -32.56
N SER A 627 -30.54 -21.17 -33.06
CA SER A 627 -31.27 -22.10 -33.94
C SER A 627 -30.75 -22.02 -35.39
N PRO A 628 -30.38 -23.15 -36.04
CA PRO A 628 -29.92 -23.18 -37.44
C PRO A 628 -30.94 -22.60 -38.43
N THR A 629 -32.23 -22.71 -38.09
CA THR A 629 -33.37 -22.25 -38.90
C THR A 629 -33.57 -20.74 -38.88
N ALA A 630 -33.12 -20.03 -37.83
CA ALA A 630 -33.14 -18.56 -37.81
C ALA A 630 -32.02 -17.94 -38.68
N ARG A 631 -30.83 -18.57 -38.73
CA ARG A 631 -29.69 -18.13 -39.57
C ARG A 631 -30.01 -18.16 -41.07
N GLN A 632 -30.79 -19.14 -41.53
CA GLN A 632 -31.22 -19.20 -42.95
C GLN A 632 -32.30 -18.18 -43.33
N LYS A 633 -33.13 -17.72 -42.38
CA LYS A 633 -34.16 -16.69 -42.65
C LYS A 633 -33.56 -15.29 -42.74
N ALA A 634 -32.53 -14.98 -41.94
CA ALA A 634 -31.84 -13.69 -42.01
C ALA A 634 -31.03 -13.54 -43.31
N ALA A 635 -30.38 -14.61 -43.79
CA ALA A 635 -29.61 -14.60 -45.03
C ALA A 635 -30.46 -14.51 -46.31
N ARG A 636 -31.75 -14.87 -46.27
CA ARG A 636 -32.68 -14.72 -47.40
C ARG A 636 -33.36 -13.35 -47.49
N ALA A 637 -33.29 -12.54 -46.45
CA ALA A 637 -33.90 -11.20 -46.43
C ALA A 637 -32.97 -10.10 -46.98
N SER A 638 -31.67 -10.38 -47.16
CA SER A 638 -30.67 -9.41 -47.64
C SER A 638 -30.45 -9.40 -49.16
N THR A 639 -31.18 -10.23 -49.92
CA THR A 639 -31.11 -10.29 -51.40
C THR A 639 -32.40 -9.80 -52.05
N ALA A 640 -32.71 -8.51 -51.89
CA ALA A 640 -33.66 -7.81 -52.74
C ALA A 640 -32.89 -6.90 -53.71
N PRO A 641 -33.10 -6.97 -55.04
CA PRO A 641 -32.35 -6.15 -55.99
C PRO A 641 -32.80 -4.68 -55.91
N SER A 642 -31.84 -3.77 -55.85
CA SER A 642 -32.05 -2.34 -56.00
C SER A 642 -32.42 -2.00 -57.45
N THR A 643 -33.68 -1.67 -57.70
CA THR A 643 -34.15 -1.06 -58.96
C THR A 643 -33.77 0.43 -58.99
N PRO A 644 -33.22 0.98 -60.09
CA PRO A 644 -32.78 2.38 -60.14
C PRO A 644 -33.82 3.36 -60.72
N ARG A 645 -33.82 4.59 -60.16
CA ARG A 645 -34.37 5.88 -60.66
C ARG A 645 -35.91 6.01 -60.62
N LYS A 646 -36.52 7.17 -60.38
CA LYS A 646 -36.15 8.59 -60.56
C LYS A 646 -36.56 9.45 -59.39
#